data_AF-R9L1A2-F1
#
_entry.id   AF-R9L1A2-F1
#
_cell.length_a   1.000
_cell.length_b   1.000
_cell.length_c   1.000
_cell.angle_alpha   90.00
_cell.angle_beta   90.00
_cell.angle_gamma   90.00
#
_symmetry.space_group_name_H-M   'P 1'
#
loop_
_entity.id
_entity.type
_entity.pdbx_description
1 polymer ?
#
loop_
_entity_poly.entity_id
_entity_poly.type
_entity_poly.pdbx_seq_one_letter_code
_entity_poly.pdbx_strand_id
1 'polypeptide(L)'
;MNEDTSRESAFETEYDATLEREGRMRPALDRAVRGHVPEGGETQQVKIARIKGELASVPAEPGVYLWKDAAGEVIYVGKAKQLRARMRQYVNFQDDRAKIPLLVEAIHSFDYIVVDNEHEALVLEKNLINQYSPFFNADFKDNKSYPFIALTKGDVFPAVKYTREKRRADTKYFGPFTDARAAREMIDIARRVVPLCAATCADWRQLTRALEKDPLAFLKRDARPCFDCHVGLGPGACCGQITPEDYAVNVRRIERFLAGSHREFVDELAAEMRAAAEELDFERAGRLKSRIDTINSLADKQHAVSSRDLNADVIGFFREETVAGVHVLVIREGRIVNSNEFVLNRGTDVPDQDLLRNFLFRYYDVTTSVPREVICAVLPEDAGAMGEWLTAKLDSAHGAKVRFTAPQKGEKADLLAMAETNARHALMRYKVRTNYDDKRINNALLQLESALALDAPPMRIECFDISTIHGSYTVASMVVFTGGKPDKNQYRRFKIKTPLSEANDFLSMQEVMRRRYAPERMADERFGSKPDLIILDGGKPQLTAALAMFEEMGIDDIAICGLAKRDEELFVPWQDTGPVVLPSGSASLYLVKQVRDEAHRFAITFHRELRGKGMTASILDEVAGLGPVRKKALLAHFKSFKNLKEATLDEIKAARVVPEEVAEELVAVLAQYNERKHEREEKLAEEIS
;
A
#
# COMPACT_ATOMS: atom_id res chain seq x y z
N MET A 1 -51.11 -30.24 -14.29
CA MET A 1 -51.70 -29.89 -12.98
C MET A 1 -50.60 -30.09 -11.95
N ASN A 2 -49.58 -29.22 -11.91
CA ASN A 2 -49.53 -27.83 -11.43
C ASN A 2 -49.90 -27.70 -9.95
N GLU A 3 -48.86 -27.77 -9.12
CA GLU A 3 -48.54 -26.98 -7.92
C GLU A 3 -47.17 -27.56 -7.49
N ASP A 4 -46.05 -26.85 -7.58
CA ASP A 4 -45.60 -25.93 -6.54
C ASP A 4 -44.36 -25.16 -7.05
N THR A 5 -44.46 -23.84 -7.24
CA THR A 5 -43.33 -22.94 -7.54
C THR A 5 -43.68 -21.53 -7.06
N SER A 6 -43.37 -21.22 -5.80
CA SER A 6 -43.27 -19.83 -5.33
C SER A 6 -42.46 -19.75 -4.04
N ARG A 7 -41.12 -19.70 -4.15
CA ARG A 7 -40.27 -19.32 -3.00
C ARG A 7 -38.90 -18.70 -3.32
N GLU A 8 -38.62 -18.32 -4.57
CA GLU A 8 -37.31 -17.72 -4.93
C GLU A 8 -37.33 -16.20 -5.16
N SER A 9 -38.47 -15.51 -5.16
CA SER A 9 -38.53 -14.08 -5.56
C SER A 9 -38.43 -13.05 -4.43
N ALA A 10 -38.10 -13.45 -3.20
CA ALA A 10 -38.20 -12.56 -2.02
C ALA A 10 -36.85 -12.05 -1.46
N PHE A 11 -35.70 -12.55 -1.93
CA PHE A 11 -34.38 -12.16 -1.41
C PHE A 11 -33.67 -11.07 -2.24
N GLU A 12 -34.07 -10.83 -3.49
CA GLU A 12 -33.46 -9.80 -4.34
C GLU A 12 -34.05 -8.40 -4.13
N THR A 13 -35.30 -8.29 -3.66
CA THR A 13 -36.02 -7.01 -3.59
C THR A 13 -35.60 -6.12 -2.41
N GLU A 14 -35.00 -6.65 -1.35
CA GLU A 14 -34.49 -5.85 -0.23
C GLU A 14 -33.09 -5.27 -0.47
N TYR A 15 -32.29 -5.86 -1.37
CA TYR A 15 -30.94 -5.40 -1.67
C TYR A 15 -30.94 -4.15 -2.58
N ASP A 16 -31.89 -4.03 -3.50
CA ASP A 16 -31.96 -2.90 -4.45
C ASP A 16 -32.56 -1.62 -3.84
N ALA A 17 -33.48 -1.74 -2.87
CA ALA A 17 -34.14 -0.58 -2.28
C ALA A 17 -33.21 0.33 -1.43
N THR A 18 -32.03 -0.18 -1.02
CA THR A 18 -31.02 0.62 -0.31
C THR A 18 -30.07 1.37 -1.24
N LEU A 19 -30.00 1.01 -2.53
CA LEU A 19 -29.17 1.70 -3.53
C LEU A 19 -29.87 2.92 -4.15
N GLU A 20 -31.20 2.91 -4.24
CA GLU A 20 -31.96 4.00 -4.89
C GLU A 20 -32.06 5.28 -4.05
N ARG A 21 -31.91 5.21 -2.71
CA ARG A 21 -31.96 6.41 -1.84
C ARG A 21 -30.70 7.28 -1.89
N GLU A 22 -29.60 6.82 -2.51
CA GLU A 22 -28.33 7.55 -2.56
C GLU A 22 -27.97 8.16 -3.94
N GLY A 23 -28.87 8.10 -4.93
CA GLY A 23 -28.70 8.81 -6.20
C GLY A 23 -27.43 8.45 -7.00
N ARG A 24 -26.89 7.24 -6.81
CA ARG A 24 -25.72 6.72 -7.54
C ARG A 24 -26.13 5.46 -8.31
N MET A 25 -26.45 5.61 -9.59
CA MET A 25 -26.50 4.46 -10.49
C MET A 25 -25.11 3.80 -10.53
N ARG A 26 -25.04 2.53 -10.17
CA ARG A 26 -23.90 1.66 -10.48
C ARG A 26 -24.15 1.02 -11.85
N PRO A 27 -23.20 1.04 -12.79
CA PRO A 27 -23.25 0.10 -13.91
C PRO A 27 -22.95 -1.31 -13.39
N ALA A 28 -23.79 -2.27 -13.77
CA ALA A 28 -23.56 -3.69 -13.55
C ALA A 28 -22.28 -4.15 -14.27
N LEU A 29 -21.50 -4.99 -13.60
CA LEU A 29 -20.14 -5.40 -13.96
C LEU A 29 -20.02 -6.28 -15.22
N ASP A 30 -21.11 -6.51 -15.95
CA ASP A 30 -21.19 -7.54 -16.99
C ASP A 30 -21.12 -7.01 -18.43
N ARG A 31 -21.00 -5.68 -18.61
CA ARG A 31 -21.08 -5.05 -19.94
C ARG A 31 -19.76 -4.53 -20.52
N ALA A 32 -18.68 -4.50 -19.75
CA ALA A 32 -17.37 -4.03 -20.24
C ALA A 32 -16.59 -5.11 -21.03
N VAL A 33 -17.03 -6.39 -21.01
CA VAL A 33 -16.31 -7.52 -21.64
C VAL A 33 -17.17 -8.26 -22.68
N ARG A 34 -18.47 -7.93 -22.84
CA ARG A 34 -19.30 -8.55 -23.88
C ARG A 34 -20.15 -7.50 -24.62
N GLY A 35 -19.75 -7.21 -25.86
CA GLY A 35 -20.68 -6.74 -26.89
C GLY A 35 -20.26 -5.53 -27.72
N HIS A 36 -19.20 -5.64 -28.53
CA HIS A 36 -19.26 -5.16 -29.92
C HIS A 36 -18.12 -5.77 -30.74
N VAL A 37 -18.44 -6.67 -31.66
CA VAL A 37 -17.59 -6.92 -32.84
C VAL A 37 -17.95 -5.77 -33.79
N PRO A 38 -17.05 -4.81 -34.08
CA PRO A 38 -17.34 -3.82 -35.09
C PRO A 38 -17.25 -4.51 -36.45
N GLU A 39 -18.34 -4.53 -37.20
CA GLU A 39 -18.28 -4.70 -38.65
C GLU A 39 -17.42 -3.54 -39.20
N GLY A 40 -16.16 -3.85 -39.54
CA GLY A 40 -15.16 -2.89 -40.01
C GLY A 40 -14.25 -2.30 -38.93
N GLY A 41 -13.62 -3.11 -38.09
CA GLY A 41 -12.69 -2.65 -37.05
C GLY A 41 -11.39 -2.06 -37.61
N GLU A 42 -11.16 -0.75 -37.39
CA GLU A 42 -9.85 -0.10 -37.56
C GLU A 42 -8.80 -0.87 -36.73
N THR A 43 -7.71 -1.32 -37.35
CA THR A 43 -6.67 -2.04 -36.61
C THR A 43 -6.00 -1.11 -35.59
N GLN A 44 -5.53 -1.65 -34.47
CA GLN A 44 -4.91 -0.87 -33.39
C GLN A 44 -3.76 0.02 -33.91
N GLN A 45 -3.02 -0.42 -34.93
CA GLN A 45 -1.96 0.36 -35.57
C GLN A 45 -2.50 1.58 -36.31
N VAL A 46 -3.62 1.45 -37.05
CA VAL A 46 -4.24 2.57 -37.78
C VAL A 46 -4.84 3.56 -36.81
N LYS A 47 -5.50 3.07 -35.75
CA LYS A 47 -6.04 3.87 -34.65
C LYS A 47 -4.96 4.71 -33.95
N ILE A 48 -3.81 4.11 -33.62
CA ILE A 48 -2.67 4.82 -33.02
C ILE A 48 -2.08 5.84 -34.01
N ALA A 49 -1.96 5.49 -35.29
CA ALA A 49 -1.44 6.41 -36.31
C ALA A 49 -2.34 7.65 -36.48
N ARG A 50 -3.67 7.47 -36.46
CA ARG A 50 -4.65 8.57 -36.47
C ARG A 50 -4.46 9.50 -35.27
N ILE A 51 -4.44 8.93 -34.05
CA ILE A 51 -4.24 9.71 -32.82
C ILE A 51 -2.90 10.46 -32.86
N LYS A 52 -1.81 9.84 -33.35
CA LYS A 52 -0.51 10.52 -33.53
C LYS A 52 -0.60 11.72 -34.47
N GLY A 53 -1.39 11.62 -35.54
CA GLY A 53 -1.67 12.73 -36.46
C GLY A 53 -2.42 13.86 -35.76
N GLU A 54 -3.51 13.55 -35.05
CA GLU A 54 -4.30 14.52 -34.29
C GLU A 54 -3.46 15.23 -33.23
N LEU A 55 -2.59 14.50 -32.52
CA LEU A 55 -1.67 15.05 -31.51
C LEU A 55 -0.70 16.10 -32.07
N ALA A 56 -0.48 16.18 -33.40
CA ALA A 56 0.35 17.24 -33.98
C ALA A 56 -0.27 18.64 -33.81
N SER A 57 -1.60 18.74 -33.77
CA SER A 57 -2.32 20.01 -33.57
C SER A 57 -2.43 20.45 -32.10
N VAL A 58 -2.15 19.57 -31.14
CA VAL A 58 -2.22 19.90 -29.70
C VAL A 58 -1.13 20.93 -29.35
N PRO A 59 -1.42 22.01 -28.60
CA PRO A 59 -0.41 23.01 -28.23
C PRO A 59 0.70 22.43 -27.32
N ALA A 60 1.86 23.08 -27.33
CA ALA A 60 2.99 22.75 -26.45
C ALA A 60 2.95 23.56 -25.14
N GLU A 61 1.74 23.78 -24.63
CA GLU A 61 1.44 24.58 -23.44
C GLU A 61 1.05 23.68 -22.27
N PRO A 62 1.11 24.18 -21.02
CA PRO A 62 0.61 23.45 -19.87
C PRO A 62 -0.91 23.29 -19.94
N GLY A 63 -1.40 22.18 -19.41
CA GLY A 63 -2.83 21.86 -19.49
C GLY A 63 -3.20 20.49 -18.94
N VAL A 64 -4.48 20.17 -19.08
CA VAL A 64 -5.06 18.88 -18.72
C VAL A 64 -5.57 18.19 -19.96
N TYR A 65 -5.33 16.89 -20.08
CA TYR A 65 -5.84 16.04 -21.15
C TYR A 65 -6.77 14.95 -20.59
N LEU A 66 -7.73 14.56 -21.40
CA LEU A 66 -8.72 13.53 -21.10
C LEU A 66 -8.65 12.47 -22.18
N TRP A 67 -8.36 11.23 -21.81
CA TRP A 67 -8.45 10.07 -22.69
C TRP A 67 -9.85 9.47 -22.60
N LYS A 68 -10.42 9.13 -23.75
CA LYS A 68 -11.78 8.58 -23.87
C LYS A 68 -11.80 7.23 -24.59
N ASP A 69 -12.76 6.39 -24.26
CA ASP A 69 -13.02 5.13 -24.97
C ASP A 69 -13.85 5.33 -26.26
N ALA A 70 -14.21 4.22 -26.91
CA ALA A 70 -15.02 4.24 -28.13
C ALA A 70 -16.46 4.71 -27.92
N ALA A 71 -16.98 4.65 -26.69
CA ALA A 71 -18.29 5.19 -26.32
C ALA A 71 -18.22 6.69 -25.97
N GLY A 72 -17.03 7.28 -25.92
CA GLY A 72 -16.79 8.66 -25.53
C GLY A 72 -16.70 8.88 -24.02
N GLU A 73 -16.65 7.81 -23.23
CA GLU A 73 -16.52 7.88 -21.77
C GLU A 73 -15.08 8.23 -21.39
N VAL A 74 -14.90 9.13 -20.41
CA VAL A 74 -13.57 9.54 -19.94
C VAL A 74 -12.98 8.43 -19.09
N ILE A 75 -11.93 7.79 -19.59
CA ILE A 75 -11.26 6.65 -18.95
C ILE A 75 -10.00 7.06 -18.18
N TYR A 76 -9.40 8.19 -18.54
CA TYR A 76 -8.25 8.77 -17.81
C TYR A 76 -8.18 10.29 -17.96
N VAL A 77 -7.78 10.96 -16.89
CA VAL A 77 -7.47 12.40 -16.85
C VAL A 77 -6.05 12.58 -16.34
N GLY A 78 -5.26 13.44 -16.99
CA GLY A 78 -3.90 13.76 -16.55
C GLY A 78 -3.48 15.19 -16.88
N LYS A 79 -2.54 15.74 -16.12
CA LYS A 79 -1.90 17.03 -16.42
C LYS A 79 -0.60 16.88 -17.21
N ALA A 80 -0.21 17.96 -17.88
CA ALA A 80 1.10 18.07 -18.52
C ALA A 80 1.66 19.49 -18.41
N LYS A 81 3.00 19.60 -18.26
CA LYS A 81 3.73 20.86 -18.51
C LYS A 81 3.76 21.23 -19.99
N GLN A 82 3.76 20.21 -20.86
CA GLN A 82 3.62 20.33 -22.30
C GLN A 82 2.67 19.24 -22.80
N LEU A 83 1.43 19.61 -23.13
CA LEU A 83 0.37 18.69 -23.55
C LEU A 83 0.83 17.77 -24.69
N ARG A 84 1.31 18.36 -25.80
CA ARG A 84 1.75 17.61 -26.97
C ARG A 84 2.81 16.55 -26.66
N ALA A 85 3.85 16.92 -25.92
CA ALA A 85 4.95 16.03 -25.59
C ALA A 85 4.47 14.89 -24.68
N ARG A 86 3.68 15.21 -23.65
CA ARG A 86 3.19 14.22 -22.69
C ARG A 86 2.24 13.22 -23.32
N MET A 87 1.27 13.67 -24.12
CA MET A 87 0.30 12.78 -24.77
C MET A 87 0.96 11.86 -25.80
N ARG A 88 2.02 12.34 -26.47
CA ARG A 88 2.83 11.51 -27.39
C ARG A 88 3.55 10.35 -26.70
N GLN A 89 3.94 10.50 -25.44
CA GLN A 89 4.61 9.42 -24.69
C GLN A 89 3.72 8.18 -24.54
N TYR A 90 2.41 8.36 -24.34
CA TYR A 90 1.44 7.26 -24.24
C TYR A 90 1.38 6.46 -25.55
N VAL A 91 1.16 7.14 -26.68
CA VAL A 91 1.00 6.48 -28.00
C VAL A 91 2.31 5.97 -28.62
N ASN A 92 3.45 6.38 -28.07
CA ASN A 92 4.77 5.87 -28.45
C ASN A 92 5.27 4.74 -27.54
N PHE A 93 4.50 4.33 -26.52
CA PHE A 93 4.92 3.34 -25.53
C PHE A 93 6.26 3.70 -24.86
N GLN A 94 6.51 4.99 -24.66
CA GLN A 94 7.73 5.52 -24.02
C GLN A 94 7.52 5.76 -22.51
N ASP A 95 6.45 5.21 -21.95
CA ASP A 95 6.10 5.34 -20.55
C ASP A 95 6.10 3.95 -19.92
N ASP A 96 7.06 3.70 -19.04
CA ASP A 96 7.37 2.39 -18.46
C ASP A 96 6.33 1.94 -17.41
N ARG A 97 5.29 2.74 -17.16
CA ARG A 97 4.25 2.40 -16.17
C ARG A 97 3.38 1.28 -16.71
N ALA A 98 3.24 0.19 -15.94
CA ALA A 98 2.52 -1.03 -16.36
C ALA A 98 1.03 -0.82 -16.74
N LYS A 99 0.39 0.29 -16.34
CA LYS A 99 -0.98 0.66 -16.73
C LYS A 99 -1.12 1.21 -18.16
N ILE A 100 -0.02 1.67 -18.76
CA ILE A 100 -0.03 2.41 -20.03
C ILE A 100 -0.48 1.54 -21.20
N PRO A 101 -0.02 0.27 -21.37
CA PRO A 101 -0.45 -0.56 -22.49
C PRO A 101 -1.98 -0.78 -22.52
N LEU A 102 -2.57 -1.10 -21.36
CA LEU A 102 -4.03 -1.30 -21.22
C LEU A 102 -4.82 -0.02 -21.49
N LEU A 103 -4.31 1.13 -21.03
CA LEU A 103 -4.90 2.43 -21.32
C LEU A 103 -4.85 2.73 -22.82
N VAL A 104 -3.71 2.48 -23.48
CA VAL A 104 -3.51 2.73 -24.92
C VAL A 104 -4.39 1.84 -25.79
N GLU A 105 -4.67 0.61 -25.36
CA GLU A 105 -5.65 -0.26 -26.01
C GLU A 105 -7.07 0.33 -25.96
N ALA A 106 -7.48 0.83 -24.78
CA ALA A 106 -8.81 1.38 -24.55
C ALA A 106 -9.03 2.78 -25.18
N ILE A 107 -7.98 3.60 -25.31
CA ILE A 107 -8.08 4.98 -25.86
C ILE A 107 -8.64 4.96 -27.28
N HIS A 108 -9.69 5.73 -27.57
CA HIS A 108 -10.22 5.96 -28.92
C HIS A 108 -10.14 7.43 -29.36
N SER A 109 -10.33 8.37 -28.42
CA SER A 109 -10.25 9.82 -28.68
C SER A 109 -9.72 10.57 -27.45
N PHE A 110 -9.48 11.87 -27.58
CA PHE A 110 -9.00 12.71 -26.49
C PHE A 110 -9.53 14.13 -26.56
N ASP A 111 -9.61 14.77 -25.40
CA ASP A 111 -9.80 16.21 -25.26
C ASP A 111 -8.62 16.82 -24.49
N TYR A 112 -8.46 18.14 -24.57
CA TYR A 112 -7.51 18.88 -23.74
C TYR A 112 -8.01 20.28 -23.40
N ILE A 113 -7.51 20.81 -22.29
CA ILE A 113 -7.75 22.18 -21.82
C ILE A 113 -6.39 22.80 -21.51
N VAL A 114 -6.08 23.90 -22.18
CA VAL A 114 -4.87 24.71 -21.93
C VAL A 114 -5.11 25.61 -20.73
N VAL A 115 -4.08 25.82 -19.93
CA VAL A 115 -4.09 26.73 -18.78
C VAL A 115 -2.82 27.59 -18.78
N ASP A 116 -2.79 28.64 -17.97
CA ASP A 116 -1.68 29.59 -17.98
C ASP A 116 -0.43 29.06 -17.25
N ASN A 117 -0.61 28.18 -16.26
CA ASN A 117 0.47 27.68 -15.42
C ASN A 117 0.22 26.26 -14.90
N GLU A 118 1.28 25.60 -14.41
CA GLU A 118 1.20 24.22 -13.91
C GLU A 118 0.29 24.08 -12.67
N HIS A 119 0.20 25.10 -11.84
CA HIS A 119 -0.68 25.12 -10.67
C HIS A 119 -2.16 25.07 -11.07
N GLU A 120 -2.58 25.80 -12.10
CA GLU A 120 -3.93 25.71 -12.66
C GLU A 120 -4.21 24.35 -13.28
N ALA A 121 -3.23 23.78 -14.00
CA ALA A 121 -3.36 22.45 -14.60
C ALA A 121 -3.63 21.41 -13.52
N LEU A 122 -2.92 21.54 -12.39
CA LEU A 122 -3.06 20.69 -11.22
C LEU A 122 -4.46 20.77 -10.59
N VAL A 123 -4.97 21.98 -10.38
CA VAL A 123 -6.30 22.20 -9.80
C VAL A 123 -7.40 21.71 -10.74
N LEU A 124 -7.25 21.98 -12.04
CA LEU A 124 -8.21 21.58 -13.07
C LEU A 124 -8.27 20.05 -13.24
N GLU A 125 -7.12 19.37 -13.27
CA GLU A 125 -7.04 17.90 -13.34
C GLU A 125 -7.80 17.26 -12.19
N LYS A 126 -7.58 17.75 -10.97
CA LYS A 126 -8.30 17.30 -9.78
C LYS A 126 -9.82 17.46 -9.93
N ASN A 127 -10.28 18.61 -10.41
CA ASN A 127 -11.71 18.86 -10.59
C ASN A 127 -12.33 17.90 -11.62
N LEU A 128 -11.61 17.64 -12.71
CA LEU A 128 -12.04 16.71 -13.77
C LEU A 128 -12.02 15.25 -13.30
N ILE A 129 -11.02 14.82 -12.52
CA ILE A 129 -11.02 13.49 -11.89
C ILE A 129 -12.23 13.32 -10.98
N ASN A 130 -12.56 14.33 -10.16
CA ASN A 130 -13.73 14.28 -9.29
C ASN A 130 -15.06 14.25 -10.08
N GLN A 131 -15.11 14.96 -11.21
CA GLN A 131 -16.30 15.03 -12.07
C GLN A 131 -16.53 13.72 -12.82
N TYR A 132 -15.49 13.16 -13.44
CA TYR A 132 -15.60 12.01 -14.32
C TYR A 132 -15.34 10.67 -13.63
N SER A 133 -14.66 10.66 -12.48
CA SER A 133 -14.21 9.45 -11.76
C SER A 133 -13.65 8.36 -12.69
N PRO A 134 -12.62 8.69 -13.51
CA PRO A 134 -12.20 7.83 -14.61
C PRO A 134 -11.58 6.52 -14.13
N PHE A 135 -11.84 5.43 -14.86
CA PHE A 135 -11.44 4.07 -14.46
C PHE A 135 -9.93 3.89 -14.22
N PHE A 136 -9.08 4.49 -15.06
CA PHE A 136 -7.61 4.34 -14.94
C PHE A 136 -6.96 5.37 -14.00
N ASN A 137 -7.72 6.31 -13.45
CA ASN A 137 -7.26 7.15 -12.34
C ASN A 137 -7.44 6.38 -11.03
N ALA A 138 -6.53 6.58 -10.07
CA ALA A 138 -6.60 5.87 -8.79
C ALA A 138 -7.91 6.20 -8.04
N ASP A 139 -8.79 5.22 -7.89
CA ASP A 139 -10.04 5.35 -7.12
C ASP A 139 -9.79 5.12 -5.62
N PHE A 140 -10.08 6.15 -4.83
CA PHE A 140 -9.93 6.15 -3.39
C PHE A 140 -11.20 5.66 -2.69
N LYS A 141 -11.34 4.35 -2.52
CA LYS A 141 -12.36 3.78 -1.65
C LYS A 141 -11.93 3.77 -0.18
N ASP A 142 -11.84 4.96 0.43
CA ASP A 142 -12.30 5.05 1.81
C ASP A 142 -13.63 5.82 1.82
N ASN A 143 -14.71 5.05 1.96
CA ASN A 143 -16.06 5.57 2.22
C ASN A 143 -16.21 6.06 3.67
N LYS A 144 -15.16 6.01 4.49
CA LYS A 144 -15.17 6.74 5.77
C LYS A 144 -14.98 8.21 5.48
N SER A 145 -16.08 8.93 5.38
CA SER A 145 -16.04 10.37 5.53
C SER A 145 -15.34 10.71 6.85
N TYR A 146 -14.27 11.49 6.76
CA TYR A 146 -13.37 11.73 7.89
C TYR A 146 -14.11 12.41 9.05
N PRO A 147 -13.80 12.05 10.31
CA PRO A 147 -14.31 12.79 11.45
C PRO A 147 -13.64 14.16 11.49
N PHE A 148 -14.45 15.21 11.45
CA PHE A 148 -14.04 16.60 11.62
C PHE A 148 -14.69 17.20 12.85
N ILE A 149 -14.03 18.18 13.42
CA ILE A 149 -14.65 19.15 14.31
C ILE A 149 -15.13 20.32 13.45
N ALA A 150 -16.42 20.61 13.51
CA ALA A 150 -17.06 21.70 12.79
C ALA A 150 -17.47 22.81 13.76
N LEU A 151 -17.22 24.04 13.36
CA LEU A 151 -17.60 25.28 14.03
C LEU A 151 -18.57 26.05 13.12
N THR A 152 -19.83 26.16 13.52
CA THR A 152 -20.91 26.69 12.68
C THR A 152 -20.88 28.23 12.60
N LYS A 153 -19.97 28.77 11.79
CA LYS A 153 -19.74 30.22 11.67
C LYS A 153 -20.94 31.00 11.13
N GLY A 154 -21.87 30.34 10.44
CA GLY A 154 -23.12 30.95 9.96
C GLY A 154 -24.13 31.28 11.06
N ASP A 155 -24.00 30.68 12.25
CA ASP A 155 -24.88 30.96 13.38
C ASP A 155 -24.41 32.20 14.14
N VAL A 156 -25.36 32.98 14.69
CA VAL A 156 -25.06 34.14 15.58
C VAL A 156 -24.18 33.73 16.76
N PHE A 157 -24.43 32.54 17.31
CA PHE A 157 -23.57 31.90 18.32
C PHE A 157 -23.00 30.62 17.73
N PRO A 158 -21.83 30.66 17.04
CA PRO A 158 -21.21 29.48 16.46
C PRO A 158 -21.02 28.35 17.46
N ALA A 159 -21.45 27.14 17.12
CA ALA A 159 -21.33 25.99 17.99
C ALA A 159 -20.35 24.96 17.45
N VAL A 160 -19.70 24.24 18.37
CA VAL A 160 -18.84 23.12 18.03
C VAL A 160 -19.63 21.82 17.93
N LYS A 161 -19.30 21.02 16.92
CA LYS A 161 -19.81 19.66 16.75
C LYS A 161 -18.80 18.78 16.05
N TYR A 162 -18.89 17.48 16.31
CA TYR A 162 -18.25 16.50 15.45
C TYR A 162 -19.15 16.23 14.23
N THR A 163 -18.56 16.05 13.05
CA THR A 163 -19.29 15.68 11.83
C THR A 163 -18.44 14.83 10.88
N ARG A 164 -19.11 14.08 10.03
CA ARG A 164 -18.57 13.35 8.88
C ARG A 164 -19.19 13.83 7.57
N GLU A 165 -20.04 14.84 7.61
CA GLU A 165 -20.81 15.29 6.46
C GLU A 165 -20.00 16.19 5.52
N LYS A 166 -20.51 16.37 4.30
CA LYS A 166 -19.94 17.31 3.33
C LYS A 166 -19.86 18.71 3.92
N ARG A 167 -18.81 19.43 3.54
CA ARG A 167 -18.52 20.77 4.04
C ARG A 167 -19.60 21.76 3.60
N ARG A 168 -20.06 22.59 4.54
CA ARG A 168 -20.89 23.77 4.27
C ARG A 168 -19.99 25.01 4.22
N ALA A 169 -20.30 25.95 3.33
CA ALA A 169 -19.50 27.16 3.14
C ALA A 169 -19.47 28.06 4.40
N ASP A 170 -20.51 28.00 5.22
CA ASP A 170 -20.71 28.76 6.45
C ASP A 170 -20.10 28.10 7.70
N THR A 171 -19.35 27.01 7.54
CA THR A 171 -18.86 26.20 8.66
C THR A 171 -17.36 26.00 8.52
N LYS A 172 -16.62 26.25 9.61
CA LYS A 172 -15.17 26.00 9.64
C LYS A 172 -14.91 24.60 10.18
N TYR A 173 -14.07 23.84 9.50
CA TYR A 173 -13.76 22.46 9.85
C TYR A 173 -12.32 22.36 10.36
N PHE A 174 -12.06 21.49 11.33
CA PHE A 174 -10.75 21.15 11.89
C PHE A 174 -10.60 19.63 11.87
N GLY A 175 -9.40 19.15 11.57
CA GLY A 175 -9.12 17.73 11.31
C GLY A 175 -8.50 17.52 9.92
N PRO A 176 -8.48 16.27 9.41
CA PRO A 176 -9.21 15.09 9.88
C PRO A 176 -8.61 14.47 11.15
N PHE A 177 -9.46 13.82 11.95
CA PHE A 177 -9.06 13.03 13.13
C PHE A 177 -9.01 11.52 12.81
N THR A 178 -8.28 10.76 13.62
CA THR A 178 -8.16 9.30 13.50
C THR A 178 -9.49 8.57 13.57
N ASP A 179 -10.31 8.96 14.53
CA ASP A 179 -11.61 8.40 14.77
C ASP A 179 -12.54 9.42 15.43
N ALA A 180 -13.80 9.02 15.59
CA ALA A 180 -14.81 9.88 16.19
C ALA A 180 -14.66 10.02 17.72
N ARG A 181 -13.82 9.20 18.38
CA ARG A 181 -13.50 9.33 19.79
C ARG A 181 -12.48 10.46 19.97
N ALA A 182 -11.40 10.45 19.20
CA ALA A 182 -10.38 11.49 19.21
C ALA A 182 -10.96 12.87 18.90
N ALA A 183 -11.84 12.96 17.89
CA ALA A 183 -12.54 14.22 17.59
C ALA A 183 -13.41 14.71 18.75
N ARG A 184 -14.13 13.81 19.44
CA ARG A 184 -14.99 14.17 20.59
C ARG A 184 -14.16 14.56 21.82
N GLU A 185 -13.10 13.83 22.11
CA GLU A 185 -12.19 14.15 23.21
C GLU A 185 -11.57 15.55 23.02
N MET A 186 -11.17 15.88 21.79
CA MET A 186 -10.66 17.20 21.48
C MET A 186 -11.73 18.30 21.61
N ILE A 187 -12.99 18.03 21.27
CA ILE A 187 -14.10 18.97 21.53
C ILE A 187 -14.28 19.20 23.04
N ASP A 188 -14.23 18.14 23.84
CA ASP A 188 -14.39 18.24 25.29
C ASP A 188 -13.26 19.05 25.93
N ILE A 189 -12.01 18.83 25.48
CA ILE A 189 -10.86 19.63 25.91
C ILE A 189 -11.04 21.08 25.48
N ALA A 190 -11.34 21.33 24.21
CA ALA A 190 -11.58 22.67 23.67
C ALA A 190 -12.57 23.47 24.52
N ARG A 191 -13.70 22.86 24.88
CA ARG A 191 -14.76 23.51 25.68
C ARG A 191 -14.38 23.78 27.13
N ARG A 192 -13.46 23.01 27.71
CA ARG A 192 -12.89 23.27 29.05
C ARG A 192 -11.91 24.45 29.02
N VAL A 193 -11.15 24.57 27.93
CA VAL A 193 -10.17 25.64 27.75
C VAL A 193 -10.86 26.97 27.44
N VAL A 194 -11.80 26.98 26.50
CA VAL A 194 -12.62 28.16 26.16
C VAL A 194 -14.10 27.75 26.14
N PRO A 195 -14.96 28.32 27.02
CA PRO A 195 -16.38 28.00 27.03
C PRO A 195 -17.04 28.31 25.69
N LEU A 196 -17.71 27.30 25.12
CA LEU A 196 -18.24 27.35 23.77
C LEU A 196 -19.55 26.54 23.70
N CYS A 197 -20.52 27.07 22.94
CA CYS A 197 -21.77 26.36 22.68
C CYS A 197 -21.51 25.05 21.93
N ALA A 198 -22.20 23.99 22.33
CA ALA A 198 -22.17 22.71 21.62
C ALA A 198 -23.47 22.51 20.83
N ALA A 199 -23.37 22.00 19.60
CA ALA A 199 -24.56 21.81 18.77
C ALA A 199 -25.53 20.75 19.31
N THR A 200 -25.04 19.87 20.20
CA THR A 200 -25.84 18.87 20.92
C THR A 200 -26.71 19.49 22.02
N CYS A 201 -26.34 20.66 22.54
CA CYS A 201 -27.06 21.36 23.60
C CYS A 201 -28.49 21.69 23.14
N ALA A 202 -29.48 21.27 23.93
CA ALA A 202 -30.89 21.49 23.62
C ALA A 202 -31.25 22.98 23.67
N ASP A 203 -30.75 23.71 24.66
CA ASP A 203 -31.04 25.13 24.86
C ASP A 203 -30.43 26.00 23.75
N TRP A 204 -29.21 25.66 23.31
CA TRP A 204 -28.60 26.30 22.14
C TRP A 204 -29.40 26.06 20.86
N ARG A 205 -29.90 24.83 20.62
CA ARG A 205 -30.75 24.54 19.46
C ARG A 205 -32.06 25.33 19.49
N GLN A 206 -32.66 25.48 20.66
CA GLN A 206 -33.86 26.32 20.81
C GLN A 206 -33.54 27.80 20.57
N LEU A 207 -32.40 28.29 21.06
CA LEU A 207 -31.96 29.67 20.84
C LEU A 207 -31.77 29.94 19.35
N THR A 208 -31.06 29.05 18.65
CA THR A 208 -30.77 29.18 17.22
C THR A 208 -32.06 29.28 16.40
N ARG A 209 -33.05 28.41 16.67
CA ARG A 209 -34.39 28.48 16.04
C ARG A 209 -35.17 29.77 16.34
N ALA A 210 -34.93 30.37 17.51
CA ALA A 210 -35.55 31.64 17.86
C ALA A 210 -34.86 32.81 17.13
N LEU A 211 -33.53 32.77 17.03
CA LEU A 211 -32.72 33.76 16.31
C LEU A 211 -32.99 33.78 14.81
N GLU A 212 -33.35 32.63 14.22
CA GLU A 212 -33.83 32.54 12.83
C GLU A 212 -35.10 33.39 12.59
N LYS A 213 -35.92 33.61 13.63
CA LYS A 213 -37.18 34.37 13.53
C LYS A 213 -37.04 35.82 13.99
N ASP A 214 -36.19 36.05 14.98
CA ASP A 214 -35.93 37.35 15.59
C ASP A 214 -34.44 37.44 15.97
N PRO A 215 -33.63 38.27 15.28
CA PRO A 215 -32.20 38.43 15.58
C PRO A 215 -31.89 38.87 17.02
N LEU A 216 -32.86 39.46 17.72
CA LEU A 216 -32.73 39.91 19.11
C LEU A 216 -33.36 38.94 20.12
N ALA A 217 -33.73 37.72 19.70
CA ALA A 217 -34.37 36.74 20.57
C ALA A 217 -33.53 36.39 21.82
N PHE A 218 -32.20 36.55 21.75
CA PHE A 218 -31.30 36.31 22.89
C PHE A 218 -31.50 37.31 24.04
N LEU A 219 -31.92 38.55 23.75
CA LEU A 219 -32.20 39.59 24.76
C LEU A 219 -33.52 39.35 25.51
N LYS A 220 -34.43 38.54 24.93
CA LYS A 220 -35.78 38.31 25.46
C LYS A 220 -35.88 37.05 26.31
N ARG A 221 -34.78 36.30 26.47
CA ARG A 221 -34.79 35.02 27.21
C ARG A 221 -34.30 35.20 28.64
N ASP A 222 -35.26 35.23 29.55
CA ASP A 222 -35.04 35.07 31.00
C ASP A 222 -34.91 33.58 31.37
N ALA A 223 -34.07 32.86 30.62
CA ALA A 223 -33.92 31.41 30.77
C ALA A 223 -32.94 31.10 31.90
N ARG A 224 -33.25 30.08 32.71
CA ARG A 224 -32.26 29.51 33.65
C ARG A 224 -31.00 29.08 32.88
N PRO A 225 -29.80 29.22 33.46
CA PRO A 225 -28.59 28.74 32.82
C PRO A 225 -28.71 27.25 32.48
N CYS A 226 -28.26 26.86 31.30
CA CYS A 226 -28.24 25.46 30.91
C CYS A 226 -27.19 24.69 31.73
N PHE A 227 -27.26 23.36 31.71
CA PHE A 227 -26.29 22.51 32.42
C PHE A 227 -24.84 22.86 32.04
N ASP A 228 -24.56 23.00 30.74
CA ASP A 228 -23.23 23.35 30.24
C ASP A 228 -22.73 24.69 30.79
N CYS A 229 -23.63 25.67 30.94
CA CYS A 229 -23.31 26.96 31.56
C CYS A 229 -22.99 26.80 33.05
N HIS A 230 -23.78 26.01 33.78
CA HIS A 230 -23.57 25.75 35.20
C HIS A 230 -22.22 25.07 35.48
N VAL A 231 -21.78 24.15 34.62
CA VAL A 231 -20.48 23.48 34.75
C VAL A 231 -19.33 24.23 34.07
N GLY A 232 -19.59 25.42 33.53
CA GLY A 232 -18.56 26.29 32.93
C GLY A 232 -18.06 25.87 31.54
N LEU A 233 -18.73 24.93 30.87
CA LEU A 233 -18.42 24.51 29.49
C LEU A 233 -19.15 25.36 28.44
N GLY A 234 -20.29 25.94 28.82
CA GLY A 234 -21.11 26.80 27.99
C GLY A 234 -20.94 28.27 28.41
N PRO A 235 -20.99 29.22 27.45
CA PRO A 235 -20.79 30.63 27.71
C PRO A 235 -22.06 31.36 28.19
N GLY A 236 -23.20 30.66 28.34
CA GLY A 236 -24.46 31.26 28.77
C GLY A 236 -25.24 32.04 27.69
N ALA A 237 -24.97 31.79 26.40
CA ALA A 237 -25.69 32.43 25.29
C ALA A 237 -27.22 32.21 25.32
N CYS A 238 -27.68 31.05 25.80
CA CYS A 238 -29.11 30.72 25.88
C CYS A 238 -29.88 31.47 26.96
N CYS A 239 -29.19 31.99 27.97
CA CYS A 239 -29.73 32.75 29.09
C CYS A 239 -29.27 34.23 29.09
N GLY A 240 -28.73 34.71 27.97
CA GLY A 240 -28.34 36.12 27.80
C GLY A 240 -27.12 36.57 28.61
N GLN A 241 -26.33 35.66 29.19
CA GLN A 241 -25.14 36.01 29.99
C GLN A 241 -23.95 36.49 29.15
N ILE A 242 -23.99 36.31 27.83
CA ILE A 242 -22.94 36.75 26.91
C ILE A 242 -23.55 37.36 25.65
N THR A 243 -22.95 38.44 25.17
CA THR A 243 -23.31 39.09 23.91
C THR A 243 -22.71 38.32 22.72
N PRO A 244 -23.27 38.46 21.51
CA PRO A 244 -22.65 37.93 20.29
C PRO A 244 -21.21 38.44 20.09
N GLU A 245 -20.93 39.70 20.41
CA GLU A 245 -19.64 40.36 20.25
C GLU A 245 -18.58 39.75 21.18
N ASP A 246 -18.92 39.58 22.46
CA ASP A 246 -18.04 38.94 23.44
C ASP A 246 -17.84 37.46 23.11
N TYR A 247 -18.90 36.78 22.65
CA TYR A 247 -18.80 35.39 22.25
C TYR A 247 -17.88 35.20 21.04
N ALA A 248 -17.85 36.15 20.10
CA ALA A 248 -16.94 36.10 18.96
C ALA A 248 -15.46 36.09 19.39
N VAL A 249 -15.11 36.67 20.55
CA VAL A 249 -13.76 36.56 21.14
C VAL A 249 -13.45 35.10 21.52
N ASN A 250 -14.38 34.42 22.18
CA ASN A 250 -14.25 33.00 22.52
C ASN A 250 -14.10 32.14 21.26
N VAL A 251 -14.89 32.43 20.23
CA VAL A 251 -14.81 31.75 18.92
C VAL A 251 -13.41 31.93 18.31
N ARG A 252 -12.84 33.14 18.29
CA ARG A 252 -11.47 33.35 17.77
C ARG A 252 -10.41 32.63 18.59
N ARG A 253 -10.56 32.62 19.92
CA ARG A 253 -9.65 31.89 20.84
C ARG A 253 -9.65 30.39 20.55
N ILE A 254 -10.82 29.78 20.39
CA ILE A 254 -10.90 28.34 20.11
C ILE A 254 -10.40 27.99 18.71
N GLU A 255 -10.57 28.86 17.71
CA GLU A 255 -10.00 28.65 16.38
C GLU A 255 -8.47 28.59 16.42
N ARG A 256 -7.82 29.49 17.17
CA ARG A 256 -6.36 29.46 17.38
C ARG A 256 -5.92 28.19 18.10
N PHE A 257 -6.66 27.79 19.14
CA PHE A 257 -6.39 26.56 19.87
C PHE A 257 -6.50 25.31 18.98
N LEU A 258 -7.56 25.17 18.20
CA LEU A 258 -7.76 24.04 17.28
C LEU A 258 -6.82 24.05 16.07
N ALA A 259 -6.23 25.20 15.73
CA ALA A 259 -5.19 25.32 14.71
C ALA A 259 -3.79 24.91 15.20
N GLY A 260 -3.61 24.74 16.52
CA GLY A 260 -2.36 24.26 17.13
C GLY A 260 -1.42 25.35 17.67
N SER A 261 -1.89 26.60 17.81
CA SER A 261 -1.12 27.70 18.41
C SER A 261 -1.29 27.70 19.94
N HIS A 262 -0.66 26.74 20.62
CA HIS A 262 -0.88 26.53 22.05
C HIS A 262 -0.02 27.44 22.93
N ARG A 263 1.24 27.70 22.54
CA ARG A 263 2.18 28.46 23.35
C ARG A 263 1.76 29.91 23.58
N GLU A 264 1.49 30.65 22.50
CA GLU A 264 1.03 32.05 22.60
C GLU A 264 -0.27 32.16 23.40
N PHE A 265 -1.15 31.15 23.28
CA PHE A 265 -2.40 31.09 24.01
C PHE A 265 -2.21 30.86 25.51
N VAL A 266 -1.25 30.00 25.90
CA VAL A 266 -0.88 29.80 27.30
C VAL A 266 -0.24 31.06 27.88
N ASP A 267 0.61 31.75 27.12
CA ASP A 267 1.24 33.01 27.54
C ASP A 267 0.18 34.11 27.79
N GLU A 268 -0.83 34.23 26.92
CA GLU A 268 -1.98 35.14 27.07
C GLU A 268 -2.77 34.81 28.36
N LEU A 269 -3.13 33.54 28.58
CA LEU A 269 -3.86 33.11 29.79
C LEU A 269 -3.04 33.32 31.06
N ALA A 270 -1.73 33.11 31.01
CA ALA A 270 -0.84 33.31 32.15
C ALA A 270 -0.68 34.80 32.49
N ALA A 271 -0.75 35.70 31.50
CA ALA A 271 -0.80 37.13 31.73
C ALA A 271 -2.14 37.56 32.35
N GLU A 272 -3.28 37.07 31.83
CA GLU A 272 -4.60 37.32 32.41
C GLU A 272 -4.72 36.81 33.85
N MET A 273 -4.12 35.64 34.14
CA MET A 273 -4.12 35.05 35.47
C MET A 273 -3.33 35.91 36.46
N ARG A 274 -2.18 36.45 36.02
CA ARG A 274 -1.38 37.39 36.83
C ARG A 274 -2.14 38.68 37.12
N ALA A 275 -2.77 39.26 36.10
CA ALA A 275 -3.61 40.46 36.28
C ALA A 275 -4.78 40.22 37.25
N ALA A 276 -5.49 39.09 37.13
CA ALA A 276 -6.58 38.75 38.05
C ALA A 276 -6.08 38.54 39.49
N ALA A 277 -4.88 37.97 39.67
CA ALA A 277 -4.27 37.84 40.99
C ALA A 277 -3.83 39.19 41.58
N GLU A 278 -3.34 40.12 40.76
CA GLU A 278 -3.04 41.51 41.15
C GLU A 278 -4.31 42.26 41.58
N GLU A 279 -5.45 42.00 40.93
CA GLU A 279 -6.77 42.51 41.29
C GLU A 279 -7.43 41.78 42.49
N LEU A 280 -6.74 40.81 43.11
CA LEU A 280 -7.25 39.95 44.20
C LEU A 280 -8.48 39.09 43.83
N ASP A 281 -8.74 38.87 42.54
CA ASP A 281 -9.78 37.96 42.04
C ASP A 281 -9.23 36.53 41.93
N PHE A 282 -9.09 35.88 43.08
CA PHE A 282 -8.54 34.52 43.18
C PHE A 282 -9.44 33.46 42.52
N GLU A 283 -10.75 33.68 42.41
CA GLU A 283 -11.65 32.76 41.73
C GLU A 283 -11.42 32.77 40.22
N ARG A 284 -11.23 33.96 39.63
CA ARG A 284 -10.88 34.08 38.22
C ARG A 284 -9.48 33.56 37.95
N ALA A 285 -8.50 33.90 38.79
CA ALA A 285 -7.14 33.38 38.68
C ALA A 285 -7.10 31.84 38.78
N GLY A 286 -7.86 31.25 39.70
CA GLY A 286 -8.01 29.80 39.85
C GLY A 286 -8.59 29.14 38.60
N ARG A 287 -9.64 29.73 38.00
CA ARG A 287 -10.24 29.25 36.74
C ARG A 287 -9.25 29.31 35.58
N LEU A 288 -8.47 30.39 35.46
CA LEU A 288 -7.43 30.53 34.44
C LEU A 288 -6.31 29.52 34.62
N LYS A 289 -5.88 29.29 35.87
CA LYS A 289 -4.90 28.25 36.21
C LYS A 289 -5.37 26.86 35.79
N SER A 290 -6.61 26.48 36.11
CA SER A 290 -7.16 25.18 35.70
C SER A 290 -7.20 25.00 34.17
N ARG A 291 -7.43 26.08 33.42
CA ARG A 291 -7.35 26.07 31.95
C ARG A 291 -5.92 25.82 31.47
N ILE A 292 -4.94 26.53 32.04
CA ILE A 292 -3.51 26.33 31.74
C ILE A 292 -3.08 24.89 32.06
N ASP A 293 -3.46 24.37 33.23
CA ASP A 293 -3.15 23.00 33.65
C ASP A 293 -3.79 21.97 32.68
N THR A 294 -5.01 22.22 32.20
CA THR A 294 -5.67 21.37 31.20
C THR A 294 -4.87 21.36 29.88
N ILE A 295 -4.40 22.51 29.41
CA ILE A 295 -3.57 22.61 28.19
C ILE A 295 -2.23 21.91 28.38
N ASN A 296 -1.56 22.13 29.51
CA ASN A 296 -0.27 21.51 29.81
C ASN A 296 -0.40 19.98 29.90
N SER A 297 -1.47 19.46 30.49
CA SER A 297 -1.72 18.01 30.54
C SER A 297 -1.92 17.36 29.17
N LEU A 298 -2.41 18.13 28.18
CA LEU A 298 -2.49 17.69 26.79
C LEU A 298 -1.08 17.66 26.16
N ALA A 299 -0.27 18.68 26.45
CA ALA A 299 1.11 18.77 25.98
C ALA A 299 2.00 17.66 26.57
N ASP A 300 1.77 17.24 27.83
CA ASP A 300 2.53 16.18 28.49
C ASP A 300 2.20 14.78 27.97
N LYS A 301 0.98 14.57 27.46
CA LYS A 301 0.58 13.31 26.79
C LYS A 301 1.11 13.19 25.36
N GLN A 302 1.44 14.31 24.73
CA GLN A 302 1.97 14.35 23.37
C GLN A 302 3.50 14.31 23.43
N HIS A 303 4.09 13.20 22.96
CA HIS A 303 5.55 13.06 22.93
C HIS A 303 6.18 14.24 22.20
N ALA A 304 7.05 15.00 22.89
CA ALA A 304 7.93 15.96 22.24
C ALA A 304 8.90 15.17 21.35
N VAL A 305 8.86 15.43 20.05
CA VAL A 305 9.68 14.67 19.08
C VAL A 305 10.73 15.54 18.41
N SER A 306 10.62 16.87 18.50
CA SER A 306 11.65 17.78 18.02
C SER A 306 12.00 18.87 19.03
N SER A 307 13.28 19.23 19.06
CA SER A 307 13.83 20.33 19.85
C SER A 307 13.56 21.73 19.27
N ARG A 308 13.03 21.82 18.04
CA ARG A 308 12.75 23.09 17.32
C ARG A 308 11.24 23.33 17.17
N ASP A 309 10.85 24.59 16.91
CA ASP A 309 9.48 25.01 16.51
C ASP A 309 9.08 24.45 15.12
N LEU A 310 9.13 23.13 14.97
CA LEU A 310 8.81 22.42 13.73
C LEU A 310 7.30 22.42 13.53
N ASN A 311 6.86 22.95 12.40
CA ASN A 311 5.48 22.90 11.94
C ASN A 311 5.45 22.14 10.60
N ALA A 312 5.26 20.82 10.71
CA ALA A 312 5.37 19.90 9.58
C ALA A 312 4.32 18.81 9.64
N ASP A 313 3.89 18.30 8.48
CA ASP A 313 3.18 17.03 8.40
C ASP A 313 4.15 15.98 7.83
N VAL A 314 4.36 14.89 8.57
CA VAL A 314 5.26 13.79 8.19
C VAL A 314 4.42 12.63 7.69
N ILE A 315 4.68 12.20 6.46
CA ILE A 315 3.84 11.24 5.74
C ILE A 315 4.66 9.99 5.45
N GLY A 316 4.35 8.91 6.15
CA GLY A 316 4.92 7.59 5.97
C GLY A 316 4.02 6.71 5.10
N PHE A 317 4.63 5.96 4.18
CA PHE A 317 3.96 4.98 3.35
C PHE A 317 4.55 3.60 3.62
N PHE A 318 3.70 2.58 3.61
CA PHE A 318 4.13 1.19 3.57
C PHE A 318 3.23 0.42 2.62
N ARG A 319 3.81 -0.08 1.52
CA ARG A 319 3.08 -0.85 0.51
C ARG A 319 3.40 -2.33 0.64
N GLU A 320 2.36 -3.15 0.60
CA GLU A 320 2.46 -4.59 0.46
C GLU A 320 1.54 -5.02 -0.68
N GLU A 321 2.12 -5.49 -1.78
CA GLU A 321 1.39 -5.94 -2.97
C GLU A 321 0.45 -4.83 -3.54
N THR A 322 -0.87 -5.02 -3.42
CA THR A 322 -1.93 -4.14 -3.97
C THR A 322 -2.51 -3.15 -2.95
N VAL A 323 -2.04 -3.23 -1.70
CA VAL A 323 -2.55 -2.41 -0.60
C VAL A 323 -1.42 -1.60 0.02
N ALA A 324 -1.71 -0.35 0.37
CA ALA A 324 -0.75 0.50 1.06
C ALA A 324 -1.34 1.07 2.34
N GLY A 325 -0.60 0.98 3.43
CA GLY A 325 -0.83 1.78 4.62
C GLY A 325 -0.20 3.15 4.46
N VAL A 326 -0.87 4.18 4.94
CA VAL A 326 -0.35 5.54 5.01
C VAL A 326 -0.55 6.06 6.42
N HIS A 327 0.44 6.78 6.93
CA HIS A 327 0.38 7.40 8.24
C HIS A 327 0.84 8.85 8.16
N VAL A 328 0.04 9.76 8.71
CA VAL A 328 0.34 11.20 8.72
C VAL A 328 0.51 11.67 10.17
N LEU A 329 1.72 12.03 10.55
CA LEU A 329 2.00 12.70 11.81
C LEU A 329 1.90 14.21 11.60
N VAL A 330 0.94 14.83 12.28
CA VAL A 330 0.73 16.28 12.24
C VAL A 330 1.53 16.89 13.38
N ILE A 331 2.61 17.59 13.05
CA ILE A 331 3.53 18.21 14.00
C ILE A 331 3.32 19.72 14.00
N ARG A 332 3.02 20.30 15.17
CA ARG A 332 2.94 21.74 15.38
C ARG A 332 3.77 22.09 16.61
N GLU A 333 4.52 23.18 16.55
CA GLU A 333 5.39 23.64 17.65
C GLU A 333 6.33 22.51 18.18
N GLY A 334 6.84 21.65 17.29
CA GLY A 334 7.74 20.54 17.65
C GLY A 334 7.07 19.32 18.28
N ARG A 335 5.73 19.31 18.40
CA ARG A 335 4.95 18.24 19.05
C ARG A 335 4.00 17.56 18.08
N ILE A 336 3.76 16.26 18.27
CA ILE A 336 2.74 15.52 17.51
C ILE A 336 1.36 15.87 18.07
N VAL A 337 0.61 16.69 17.33
CA VAL A 337 -0.74 17.11 17.69
C VAL A 337 -1.77 16.05 17.28
N ASN A 338 -1.51 15.35 16.18
CA ASN A 338 -2.40 14.33 15.65
C ASN A 338 -1.61 13.29 14.82
N SER A 339 -2.17 12.10 14.66
CA SER A 339 -1.54 10.97 13.98
C SER A 339 -2.61 10.23 13.20
N ASN A 340 -2.73 10.46 11.90
CA ASN A 340 -3.82 9.92 11.09
C ASN A 340 -3.39 8.65 10.34
N GLU A 341 -4.22 7.61 10.35
CA GLU A 341 -3.99 6.33 9.67
C GLU A 341 -4.93 6.15 8.49
N PHE A 342 -4.38 5.71 7.36
CA PHE A 342 -5.13 5.41 6.15
C PHE A 342 -4.70 4.07 5.55
N VAL A 343 -5.63 3.42 4.86
CA VAL A 343 -5.32 2.25 4.03
C VAL A 343 -5.88 2.48 2.64
N LEU A 344 -5.00 2.41 1.66
CA LEU A 344 -5.28 2.52 0.24
C LEU A 344 -5.43 1.10 -0.29
N ASN A 345 -6.67 0.70 -0.56
CA ASN A 345 -7.01 -0.60 -1.13
C ASN A 345 -7.58 -0.38 -2.53
N ARG A 346 -6.67 -0.29 -3.50
CA ARG A 346 -6.83 -0.33 -4.96
C ARG A 346 -5.65 0.43 -5.58
N GLY A 347 -4.60 -0.32 -5.87
CA GLY A 347 -3.53 0.11 -6.76
C GLY A 347 -3.13 -1.10 -7.58
N THR A 348 -3.85 -1.37 -8.68
CA THR A 348 -3.24 -2.07 -9.80
C THR A 348 -2.10 -1.18 -10.29
N ASP A 349 -0.86 -1.61 -10.07
CA ASP A 349 0.37 -1.00 -10.58
C ASP A 349 0.41 0.54 -10.63
N VAL A 350 -0.03 1.20 -9.56
CA VAL A 350 0.18 2.64 -9.42
C VAL A 350 1.59 2.86 -8.88
N PRO A 351 2.47 3.59 -9.59
CA PRO A 351 3.79 3.93 -9.08
C PRO A 351 3.69 4.69 -7.75
N ASP A 352 4.67 4.51 -6.87
CA ASP A 352 4.67 5.13 -5.54
C ASP A 352 4.55 6.66 -5.60
N GLN A 353 5.12 7.27 -6.65
CA GLN A 353 4.97 8.70 -6.97
C GLN A 353 3.51 9.12 -7.19
N ASP A 354 2.79 8.40 -8.04
CA ASP A 354 1.37 8.66 -8.31
C ASP A 354 0.52 8.42 -7.04
N LEU A 355 0.85 7.40 -6.25
CA LEU A 355 0.15 7.07 -5.01
C LEU A 355 0.30 8.19 -3.96
N LEU A 356 1.53 8.65 -3.73
CA LEU A 356 1.84 9.76 -2.81
C LEU A 356 1.13 11.03 -3.26
N ARG A 357 1.27 11.39 -4.54
CA ARG A 357 0.66 12.56 -5.15
C ARG A 357 -0.86 12.58 -4.94
N ASN A 358 -1.53 11.51 -5.33
CA ASN A 358 -2.99 11.43 -5.25
C ASN A 358 -3.45 11.46 -3.78
N PHE A 359 -2.73 10.80 -2.86
CA PHE A 359 -3.03 10.84 -1.43
C PHE A 359 -2.92 12.27 -0.87
N LEU A 360 -1.84 12.98 -1.18
CA LEU A 360 -1.62 14.36 -0.77
C LEU A 360 -2.75 15.28 -1.22
N PHE A 361 -3.20 15.17 -2.47
CA PHE A 361 -4.34 15.94 -2.95
C PHE A 361 -5.59 15.68 -2.13
N ARG A 362 -5.95 14.41 -1.94
CA ARG A 362 -7.16 14.05 -1.20
C ARG A 362 -7.08 14.49 0.26
N TYR A 363 -5.94 14.26 0.91
CA TYR A 363 -5.72 14.61 2.30
C TYR A 363 -5.80 16.13 2.50
N TYR A 364 -5.07 16.90 1.70
CA TYR A 364 -5.06 18.35 1.84
C TYR A 364 -6.30 19.02 1.28
N ASP A 365 -7.06 18.40 0.38
CA ASP A 365 -8.35 18.94 -0.06
C ASP A 365 -9.33 19.06 1.12
N VAL A 366 -9.40 18.00 1.91
CA VAL A 366 -10.30 17.90 3.06
C VAL A 366 -9.70 18.42 4.36
N THR A 367 -8.47 18.95 4.36
CA THR A 367 -7.81 19.48 5.56
C THR A 367 -7.77 21.00 5.51
N THR A 368 -7.97 21.65 6.66
CA THR A 368 -7.81 23.11 6.84
C THR A 368 -6.51 23.48 7.54
N SER A 369 -5.90 22.55 8.27
CA SER A 369 -4.60 22.72 8.89
C SER A 369 -3.50 22.39 7.88
N VAL A 370 -3.01 23.41 7.19
CA VAL A 370 -1.88 23.26 6.26
C VAL A 370 -0.57 23.53 7.03
N PRO A 371 0.44 22.65 6.96
CA PRO A 371 1.73 22.86 7.63
C PRO A 371 2.61 23.83 6.84
N ARG A 372 3.71 24.30 7.46
CA ARG A 372 4.77 25.03 6.74
C ARG A 372 5.69 24.09 5.94
N GLU A 373 5.72 22.81 6.32
CA GLU A 373 6.58 21.81 5.70
C GLU A 373 5.83 20.47 5.57
N VAL A 374 6.00 19.79 4.44
CA VAL A 374 5.51 18.42 4.22
C VAL A 374 6.72 17.51 4.04
N ILE A 375 6.83 16.50 4.90
CA ILE A 375 7.96 15.57 4.94
C ILE A 375 7.50 14.23 4.39
N CYS A 376 8.19 13.72 3.37
CA CYS A 376 7.88 12.46 2.70
C CYS A 376 9.18 11.74 2.29
N ALA A 377 9.12 10.42 2.09
CA ALA A 377 10.29 9.63 1.73
C ALA A 377 10.87 10.00 0.36
N VAL A 378 9.99 10.30 -0.60
CA VAL A 378 10.35 10.74 -1.95
C VAL A 378 9.54 11.98 -2.28
N LEU A 379 10.16 12.97 -2.92
CA LEU A 379 9.45 14.16 -3.37
C LEU A 379 8.54 13.83 -4.56
N PRO A 380 7.29 14.32 -4.58
CA PRO A 380 6.45 14.29 -5.77
C PRO A 380 7.13 14.99 -6.95
N GLU A 381 6.93 14.48 -8.18
CA GLU A 381 7.43 15.14 -9.40
C GLU A 381 6.96 16.60 -9.54
N ASP A 382 5.76 16.90 -9.03
CA ASP A 382 5.10 18.20 -9.04
C ASP A 382 5.15 18.93 -7.68
N ALA A 383 6.13 18.62 -6.83
CA ALA A 383 6.28 19.23 -5.51
C ALA A 383 6.27 20.78 -5.52
N GLY A 384 6.77 21.42 -6.58
CA GLY A 384 6.72 22.87 -6.75
C GLY A 384 5.28 23.41 -6.87
N ALA A 385 4.53 22.91 -7.85
CA ALA A 385 3.13 23.29 -8.06
C ALA A 385 2.24 22.91 -6.87
N MET A 386 2.49 21.77 -6.24
CA MET A 386 1.79 21.38 -4.99
C MET A 386 2.12 22.31 -3.83
N GLY A 387 3.36 22.75 -3.71
CA GLY A 387 3.79 23.71 -2.70
C GLY A 387 3.09 25.06 -2.86
N GLU A 388 2.95 25.53 -4.10
CA GLU A 388 2.19 26.74 -4.43
C GLU A 388 0.70 26.59 -4.08
N TRP A 389 0.10 25.46 -4.46
CA TRP A 389 -1.30 25.15 -4.14
C TRP A 389 -1.56 25.14 -2.62
N LEU A 390 -0.70 24.47 -1.85
CA LEU A 390 -0.81 24.45 -0.40
C LEU A 390 -0.51 25.82 0.22
N THR A 391 0.42 26.59 -0.36
CA THR A 391 0.72 27.96 0.07
C THR A 391 -0.48 28.88 -0.11
N ALA A 392 -1.18 28.79 -1.24
CA ALA A 392 -2.42 29.53 -1.47
C ALA A 392 -3.51 29.16 -0.44
N LYS A 393 -3.54 27.89 -0.01
CA LYS A 393 -4.48 27.41 1.01
C LYS A 393 -4.10 27.76 2.45
N LEU A 394 -2.81 27.98 2.72
CA LEU A 394 -2.29 28.29 4.05
C LEU A 394 -2.82 29.64 4.59
N ASP A 395 -3.31 30.53 3.71
CA ASP A 395 -3.90 31.85 4.03
C ASP A 395 -3.12 32.60 5.13
N SER A 396 -1.79 32.59 5.00
CA SER A 396 -0.90 33.16 6.01
C SER A 396 -0.81 34.66 5.85
N ALA A 397 -1.25 35.40 6.87
CA ALA A 397 -1.07 36.86 6.96
C ALA A 397 0.40 37.32 6.86
N HIS A 398 1.36 36.41 7.06
CA HIS A 398 2.80 36.68 7.05
C HIS A 398 3.52 36.12 5.81
N GLY A 399 2.79 35.67 4.78
CA GLY A 399 3.38 35.18 3.52
C GLY A 399 4.20 33.90 3.64
N ALA A 400 3.93 33.05 4.63
CA ALA A 400 4.62 31.77 4.81
C ALA A 400 4.36 30.85 3.60
N LYS A 401 5.41 30.14 3.16
CA LYS A 401 5.34 29.17 2.05
C LYS A 401 5.41 27.74 2.56
N VAL A 402 4.67 26.85 1.91
CA VAL A 402 4.72 25.41 2.15
C VAL A 402 5.86 24.80 1.34
N ARG A 403 6.72 24.03 2.01
CA ARG A 403 7.87 23.36 1.39
C ARG A 403 7.75 21.85 1.52
N PHE A 404 8.20 21.12 0.49
CA PHE A 404 8.34 19.67 0.55
C PHE A 404 9.79 19.30 0.83
N THR A 405 10.00 18.33 1.71
CA THR A 405 11.34 17.89 2.12
C THR A 405 11.41 16.36 2.18
N ALA A 406 12.47 15.78 1.61
CA ALA A 406 12.79 14.36 1.71
C ALA A 406 14.08 14.15 2.52
N PRO A 407 13.98 13.98 3.85
CA PRO A 407 15.15 13.87 4.72
C PRO A 407 15.83 12.50 4.56
N GLN A 408 17.17 12.51 4.50
CA GLN A 408 17.97 11.28 4.42
C GLN A 408 18.57 10.88 5.77
N LYS A 409 18.83 11.84 6.66
CA LYS A 409 19.42 11.63 8.00
C LYS A 409 18.94 12.69 8.99
N GLY A 410 19.05 12.40 10.29
CA GLY A 410 18.71 13.31 11.39
C GLY A 410 17.26 13.20 11.86
N GLU A 411 16.86 14.11 12.76
CA GLU A 411 15.57 14.07 13.48
C GLU A 411 14.34 13.97 12.55
N LYS A 412 14.37 14.62 11.39
CA LYS A 412 13.30 14.53 10.39
C LYS A 412 13.22 13.15 9.72
N ALA A 413 14.36 12.48 9.54
CA ALA A 413 14.39 11.12 9.00
C ALA A 413 13.88 10.10 10.04
N ASP A 414 14.20 10.32 11.32
CA ASP A 414 13.68 9.47 12.42
C ASP A 414 12.15 9.57 12.52
N LEU A 415 11.62 10.80 12.40
CA LEU A 415 10.19 11.06 12.31
C LEU A 415 9.53 10.34 11.13
N LEU A 416 10.17 10.37 9.96
CA LEU A 416 9.68 9.68 8.77
C LEU A 416 9.66 8.15 8.97
N ALA A 417 10.75 7.58 9.51
CA ALA A 417 10.83 6.15 9.81
C ALA A 417 9.76 5.71 10.83
N MET A 418 9.46 6.56 11.82
CA MET A 418 8.35 6.34 12.74
C MET A 418 7.00 6.35 12.02
N ALA A 419 6.77 7.30 11.10
CA ALA A 419 5.54 7.34 10.31
C ALA A 419 5.39 6.08 9.42
N GLU A 420 6.45 5.63 8.74
CA GLU A 420 6.44 4.41 7.93
C GLU A 420 6.18 3.14 8.76
N THR A 421 6.80 3.06 9.94
CA THR A 421 6.56 1.95 10.88
C THR A 421 5.09 1.90 11.28
N ASN A 422 4.48 3.05 11.59
CA ASN A 422 3.05 3.13 11.91
C ASN A 422 2.16 2.80 10.71
N ALA A 423 2.54 3.22 9.50
CA ALA A 423 1.84 2.88 8.26
C ALA A 423 1.80 1.35 8.05
N ARG A 424 2.92 0.67 8.31
CA ARG A 424 2.99 -0.80 8.28
C ARG A 424 2.05 -1.45 9.29
N HIS A 425 2.05 -0.96 10.54
CA HIS A 425 1.14 -1.48 11.57
C HIS A 425 -0.34 -1.25 11.24
N ALA A 426 -0.68 -0.08 10.67
CA ALA A 426 -2.03 0.23 10.22
C ALA A 426 -2.48 -0.74 9.12
N LEU A 427 -1.61 -1.04 8.14
CA LEU A 427 -1.89 -2.00 7.08
C LEU A 427 -2.10 -3.42 7.64
N MET A 428 -1.21 -3.88 8.53
CA MET A 428 -1.33 -5.21 9.15
C MET A 428 -2.65 -5.38 9.91
N ARG A 429 -3.04 -4.38 10.72
CA ARG A 429 -4.34 -4.40 11.44
C ARG A 429 -5.52 -4.44 10.47
N TYR A 430 -5.43 -3.73 9.35
CA TYR A 430 -6.46 -3.74 8.32
C TYR A 430 -6.59 -5.12 7.66
N LYS A 431 -5.48 -5.75 7.26
CA LYS A 431 -5.48 -7.09 6.65
C LYS A 431 -6.16 -8.12 7.55
N VAL A 432 -5.81 -8.12 8.84
CA VAL A 432 -6.42 -8.98 9.86
C VAL A 432 -7.92 -8.70 10.02
N ARG A 433 -8.32 -7.43 10.20
CA ARG A 433 -9.74 -7.08 10.46
C ARG A 433 -10.66 -7.40 9.28
N THR A 434 -10.15 -7.35 8.05
CA THR A 434 -10.97 -7.47 6.84
C THR A 434 -10.94 -8.85 6.21
N ASN A 435 -10.16 -9.79 6.79
CA ASN A 435 -9.77 -11.06 6.17
C ASN A 435 -9.31 -10.85 4.72
N TYR A 436 -8.48 -9.82 4.51
CA TYR A 436 -8.06 -9.38 3.18
C TYR A 436 -7.37 -10.51 2.42
N ASP A 437 -6.47 -11.22 3.09
CA ASP A 437 -5.68 -12.28 2.48
C ASP A 437 -6.57 -13.44 1.99
N ASP A 438 -7.56 -13.87 2.77
CA ASP A 438 -8.46 -14.96 2.38
C ASP A 438 -9.36 -14.55 1.19
N LYS A 439 -9.92 -13.33 1.22
CA LYS A 439 -10.71 -12.80 0.09
C LYS A 439 -9.88 -12.71 -1.19
N ARG A 440 -8.62 -12.27 -1.06
CA ARG A 440 -7.69 -12.16 -2.18
C ARG A 440 -7.34 -13.52 -2.74
N ILE A 441 -7.03 -14.50 -1.90
CA ILE A 441 -6.72 -15.87 -2.32
C ILE A 441 -7.92 -16.48 -3.06
N ASN A 442 -9.13 -16.34 -2.53
CA ASN A 442 -10.33 -16.84 -3.21
C ASN A 442 -10.51 -16.18 -4.59
N ASN A 443 -10.30 -14.86 -4.68
CA ASN A 443 -10.34 -14.16 -5.96
C ASN A 443 -9.22 -14.63 -6.92
N ALA A 444 -8.02 -14.89 -6.40
CA ALA A 444 -6.91 -15.42 -7.20
C ALA A 444 -7.24 -16.78 -7.81
N LEU A 445 -7.84 -17.68 -7.03
CA LEU A 445 -8.24 -19.01 -7.48
C LEU A 445 -9.34 -18.94 -8.55
N LEU A 446 -10.37 -18.11 -8.35
CA LEU A 446 -11.43 -17.87 -9.33
C LEU A 446 -10.89 -17.22 -10.62
N GLN A 447 -9.93 -16.30 -10.50
CA GLN A 447 -9.28 -15.68 -11.65
C GLN A 447 -8.42 -16.70 -12.42
N LEU A 448 -7.74 -17.62 -11.74
CA LEU A 448 -6.97 -18.69 -12.38
C LEU A 448 -7.89 -19.70 -13.07
N GLU A 449 -9.01 -20.08 -12.45
CA GLU A 449 -10.04 -20.91 -13.06
C GLU A 449 -10.49 -20.32 -14.39
N SER A 450 -10.92 -19.04 -14.38
CA SER A 450 -11.39 -18.38 -15.58
C SER A 450 -10.28 -18.17 -16.62
N ALA A 451 -9.07 -17.80 -16.21
CA ALA A 451 -7.98 -17.51 -17.14
C ALA A 451 -7.42 -18.77 -17.80
N LEU A 452 -7.38 -19.89 -17.06
CA LEU A 452 -6.88 -21.18 -17.55
C LEU A 452 -8.02 -22.12 -17.99
N ALA A 453 -9.25 -21.63 -18.09
CA ALA A 453 -10.42 -22.41 -18.49
C ALA A 453 -10.56 -23.75 -17.74
N LEU A 454 -10.36 -23.73 -16.42
CA LEU A 454 -10.48 -24.91 -15.56
C LEU A 454 -11.95 -25.20 -15.22
N ASP A 455 -12.28 -26.47 -14.95
CA ASP A 455 -13.64 -26.87 -14.53
C ASP A 455 -14.02 -26.34 -13.14
N ALA A 456 -13.03 -26.09 -12.28
CA ALA A 456 -13.20 -25.59 -10.92
C ALA A 456 -11.95 -24.81 -10.45
N PRO A 457 -12.07 -23.98 -9.40
CA PRO A 457 -10.91 -23.29 -8.80
C PRO A 457 -9.83 -24.28 -8.36
N PRO A 458 -8.54 -24.05 -8.70
CA PRO A 458 -7.48 -25.00 -8.42
C PRO A 458 -7.08 -24.97 -6.95
N MET A 459 -7.72 -25.81 -6.13
CA MET A 459 -7.50 -25.88 -4.69
C MET A 459 -6.14 -26.47 -4.34
N ARG A 460 -5.57 -27.33 -5.19
CA ARG A 460 -4.23 -27.87 -5.05
C ARG A 460 -3.39 -27.57 -6.28
N ILE A 461 -2.34 -26.77 -6.08
CA ILE A 461 -1.37 -26.39 -7.12
C ILE A 461 -0.03 -27.04 -6.82
N GLU A 462 0.52 -27.81 -7.76
CA GLU A 462 1.89 -28.35 -7.69
C GLU A 462 2.79 -27.56 -8.64
N CYS A 463 3.93 -27.07 -8.15
CA CYS A 463 4.89 -26.34 -8.98
C CYS A 463 6.25 -27.01 -8.99
N PHE A 464 6.83 -27.16 -10.18
CA PHE A 464 8.09 -27.85 -10.41
C PHE A 464 9.17 -26.89 -10.93
N ASP A 465 10.30 -26.86 -10.25
CA ASP A 465 11.53 -26.19 -10.69
C ASP A 465 12.61 -27.25 -10.96
N ILE A 466 13.28 -27.15 -12.11
CA ILE A 466 14.44 -27.99 -12.44
C ILE A 466 15.68 -27.13 -12.38
N SER A 467 16.60 -27.53 -11.52
CA SER A 467 17.87 -26.83 -11.34
C SER A 467 19.05 -27.80 -11.47
N THR A 468 19.99 -27.46 -12.36
CA THR A 468 21.19 -28.25 -12.63
C THR A 468 22.42 -27.61 -11.96
N ILE A 469 23.19 -28.40 -11.20
CA ILE A 469 24.47 -27.96 -10.60
C ILE A 469 25.63 -28.46 -11.47
N HIS A 470 26.43 -27.52 -12.02
CA HIS A 470 27.73 -27.72 -12.70
C HIS A 470 28.06 -29.20 -13.05
N GLY A 471 27.31 -29.76 -13.99
CA GLY A 471 27.59 -31.03 -14.65
C GLY A 471 27.50 -32.32 -13.82
N SER A 472 27.00 -32.31 -12.58
CA SER A 472 27.07 -33.55 -11.74
C SER A 472 25.82 -33.90 -10.93
N TYR A 473 24.92 -32.97 -10.61
CA TYR A 473 23.65 -33.30 -9.94
C TYR A 473 22.50 -32.39 -10.40
N THR A 474 21.56 -32.96 -11.16
CA THR A 474 20.26 -32.32 -11.48
C THR A 474 19.22 -32.71 -10.43
N VAL A 475 18.49 -31.71 -9.94
CA VAL A 475 17.45 -31.89 -8.92
C VAL A 475 16.21 -31.16 -9.38
N ALA A 476 15.07 -31.85 -9.31
CA ALA A 476 13.78 -31.19 -9.40
C ALA A 476 13.18 -30.95 -8.02
N SER A 477 12.68 -29.74 -7.82
CA SER A 477 12.03 -29.29 -6.60
C SER A 477 10.54 -29.15 -6.87
N MET A 478 9.71 -29.79 -6.04
CA MET A 478 8.26 -29.71 -6.10
C MET A 478 7.76 -29.00 -4.84
N VAL A 479 7.06 -27.88 -5.04
CA VAL A 479 6.34 -27.17 -3.98
C VAL A 479 4.84 -27.34 -4.20
N VAL A 480 4.08 -27.24 -3.11
CA VAL A 480 2.64 -27.49 -3.14
C VAL A 480 1.93 -26.33 -2.47
N PHE A 481 0.87 -25.84 -3.09
CA PHE A 481 -0.04 -24.87 -2.51
C PHE A 481 -1.42 -25.51 -2.37
N THR A 482 -2.01 -25.42 -1.18
CA THR A 482 -3.35 -25.91 -0.85
C THR A 482 -4.22 -24.73 -0.43
N GLY A 483 -5.35 -24.53 -1.09
CA GLY A 483 -6.20 -23.35 -0.92
C GLY A 483 -5.44 -22.05 -1.12
N GLY A 484 -4.53 -22.01 -2.11
CA GLY A 484 -3.67 -20.86 -2.39
C GLY A 484 -2.61 -20.52 -1.34
N LYS A 485 -2.38 -21.39 -0.35
CA LYS A 485 -1.34 -21.20 0.69
C LYS A 485 -0.27 -22.29 0.59
N PRO A 486 1.02 -22.00 0.86
CA PRO A 486 2.09 -23.00 0.78
C PRO A 486 1.90 -24.14 1.80
N ASP A 487 1.88 -25.38 1.32
CA ASP A 487 1.79 -26.60 2.12
C ASP A 487 3.16 -27.30 2.19
N LYS A 488 4.00 -26.82 3.11
CA LYS A 488 5.41 -27.26 3.26
C LYS A 488 5.57 -28.75 3.56
N ASN A 489 4.56 -29.39 4.15
CA ASN A 489 4.61 -30.81 4.48
C ASN A 489 4.55 -31.69 3.21
N GLN A 490 4.02 -31.14 2.13
CA GLN A 490 3.88 -31.82 0.84
C GLN A 490 5.03 -31.53 -0.14
N TYR A 491 6.04 -30.77 0.26
CA TYR A 491 7.17 -30.46 -0.61
C TYR A 491 8.02 -31.70 -0.86
N ARG A 492 8.48 -31.90 -2.10
CA ARG A 492 9.29 -33.06 -2.48
C ARG A 492 10.49 -32.63 -3.31
N ARG A 493 11.57 -33.41 -3.20
CA ARG A 493 12.78 -33.25 -4.00
C ARG A 493 13.03 -34.54 -4.75
N PHE A 494 13.30 -34.42 -6.04
CA PHE A 494 13.59 -35.55 -6.92
C PHE A 494 15.03 -35.42 -7.39
N LYS A 495 15.89 -36.32 -6.91
CA LYS A 495 17.22 -36.50 -7.51
C LYS A 495 17.04 -37.22 -8.84
N ILE A 496 17.48 -36.59 -9.93
CA ILE A 496 17.46 -37.16 -11.28
C ILE A 496 18.54 -38.24 -11.35
N LYS A 497 18.17 -39.42 -11.84
CA LYS A 497 19.08 -40.57 -11.94
C LYS A 497 19.57 -40.80 -13.37
N THR A 498 18.87 -40.23 -14.35
CA THR A 498 19.22 -40.37 -15.75
C THR A 498 20.62 -39.79 -16.02
N PRO A 499 21.56 -40.57 -16.57
CA PRO A 499 22.88 -40.06 -16.91
C PRO A 499 22.75 -39.06 -18.06
N LEU A 500 23.03 -37.80 -17.76
CA LEU A 500 22.91 -36.68 -18.68
C LEU A 500 24.32 -36.23 -19.07
N SER A 501 24.66 -36.33 -20.37
CA SER A 501 25.95 -35.84 -20.91
C SER A 501 26.00 -34.31 -20.97
N GLU A 502 24.84 -33.65 -20.99
CA GLU A 502 24.63 -32.21 -20.93
C GLU A 502 23.37 -31.90 -20.10
N ALA A 503 23.20 -30.65 -19.62
CA ALA A 503 22.03 -30.23 -18.87
C ALA A 503 20.75 -30.31 -19.73
N ASN A 504 20.10 -31.48 -19.77
CA ASN A 504 18.86 -31.70 -20.49
C ASN A 504 17.68 -31.66 -19.52
N ASP A 505 17.15 -30.45 -19.34
CA ASP A 505 16.01 -30.18 -18.45
C ASP A 505 14.73 -30.91 -18.91
N PHE A 506 14.61 -31.26 -20.20
CA PHE A 506 13.46 -32.00 -20.72
C PHE A 506 13.40 -33.42 -20.17
N LEU A 507 14.48 -34.19 -20.31
CA LEU A 507 14.55 -35.56 -19.79
C LEU A 507 14.37 -35.59 -18.27
N SER A 508 14.91 -34.60 -17.59
CA SER A 508 14.74 -34.43 -16.14
C SER A 508 13.27 -34.21 -15.78
N MET A 509 12.54 -33.37 -16.54
CA MET A 509 11.11 -33.14 -16.32
C MET A 509 10.31 -34.42 -16.54
N GLN A 510 10.60 -35.14 -17.63
CA GLN A 510 9.92 -36.40 -17.94
C GLN A 510 10.12 -37.47 -16.86
N GLU A 511 11.34 -37.61 -16.33
CA GLU A 511 11.63 -38.53 -15.22
C GLU A 511 10.80 -38.18 -13.98
N VAL A 512 10.71 -36.89 -13.65
CA VAL A 512 10.00 -36.41 -12.46
C VAL A 512 8.50 -36.65 -12.59
N MET A 513 7.92 -36.30 -13.75
CA MET A 513 6.51 -36.53 -14.05
C MET A 513 6.16 -38.01 -13.93
N ARG A 514 6.93 -38.88 -14.60
CA ARG A 514 6.75 -40.34 -14.52
C ARG A 514 6.83 -40.87 -13.10
N ARG A 515 7.75 -40.34 -12.29
CA ARG A 515 7.94 -40.77 -10.90
C ARG A 515 6.88 -40.23 -9.95
N ARG A 516 6.38 -39.01 -10.14
CA ARG A 516 5.39 -38.38 -9.25
C ARG A 516 3.99 -38.92 -9.50
N TYR A 517 3.63 -39.12 -10.76
CA TYR A 517 2.29 -39.51 -11.18
C TYR A 517 2.15 -41.01 -11.49
N ALA A 518 3.16 -41.82 -11.16
CA ALA A 518 3.03 -43.28 -11.20
C ALA A 518 1.84 -43.74 -10.33
N PRO A 519 1.06 -44.76 -10.75
CA PRO A 519 -0.14 -45.20 -10.04
C PRO A 519 0.10 -45.49 -8.54
N GLU A 520 1.22 -46.12 -8.22
CA GLU A 520 1.64 -46.43 -6.84
C GLU A 520 1.81 -45.19 -5.96
N ARG A 521 2.32 -44.09 -6.54
CA ARG A 521 2.54 -42.83 -5.82
C ARG A 521 1.29 -41.95 -5.77
N MET A 522 0.42 -42.08 -6.76
CA MET A 522 -0.89 -41.45 -6.76
C MET A 522 -1.83 -42.06 -5.72
N ALA A 523 -1.64 -43.35 -5.40
CA ALA A 523 -2.36 -44.05 -4.34
C ALA A 523 -1.73 -43.89 -2.94
N ASP A 524 -0.53 -43.31 -2.83
CA ASP A 524 0.16 -43.09 -1.56
C ASP A 524 -0.36 -41.81 -0.88
N GLU A 525 -1.09 -41.96 0.23
CA GLU A 525 -1.61 -40.86 1.04
C GLU A 525 -0.52 -39.85 1.46
N ARG A 526 0.74 -40.27 1.52
CA ARG A 526 1.89 -39.40 1.84
C ARG A 526 2.18 -38.36 0.77
N PHE A 527 1.75 -38.54 -0.48
CA PHE A 527 1.93 -37.55 -1.56
C PHE A 527 0.72 -36.60 -1.70
N GLY A 528 -0.31 -36.80 -0.88
CA GLY A 528 -1.53 -36.02 -0.89
C GLY A 528 -2.45 -36.38 -2.07
N SER A 529 -3.54 -35.63 -2.20
CA SER A 529 -4.47 -35.78 -3.31
C SER A 529 -3.83 -35.40 -4.65
N LYS A 530 -4.49 -35.82 -5.74
CA LYS A 530 -4.21 -35.37 -7.10
C LYS A 530 -4.26 -33.83 -7.19
N PRO A 531 -3.33 -33.17 -7.90
CA PRO A 531 -3.37 -31.72 -8.10
C PRO A 531 -4.48 -31.33 -9.08
N ASP A 532 -5.03 -30.13 -8.87
CA ASP A 532 -5.99 -29.52 -9.80
C ASP A 532 -5.26 -28.75 -10.91
N LEU A 533 -4.06 -28.23 -10.59
CA LEU A 533 -3.20 -27.50 -11.52
C LEU A 533 -1.72 -27.82 -11.28
N ILE A 534 -0.98 -28.06 -12.36
CA ILE A 534 0.48 -28.17 -12.37
C ILE A 534 1.08 -26.94 -13.05
N ILE A 535 2.02 -26.29 -12.39
CA ILE A 535 2.82 -25.19 -12.94
C ILE A 535 4.26 -25.66 -13.12
N LEU A 536 4.79 -25.59 -14.34
CA LEU A 536 6.19 -25.88 -14.63
C LEU A 536 6.97 -24.57 -14.72
N ASP A 537 8.06 -24.40 -13.98
CA ASP A 537 8.99 -23.28 -14.20
C ASP A 537 9.80 -23.50 -15.48
N GLY A 538 9.18 -23.20 -16.61
CA GLY A 538 9.69 -23.48 -17.94
C GLY A 538 8.68 -23.06 -19.01
N GLY A 539 9.19 -22.66 -20.17
CA GLY A 539 8.35 -22.23 -21.29
C GLY A 539 7.69 -23.40 -22.04
N LYS A 540 7.20 -23.10 -23.26
CA LYS A 540 6.55 -24.08 -24.15
C LYS A 540 7.33 -25.39 -24.33
N PRO A 541 8.68 -25.42 -24.45
CA PRO A 541 9.42 -26.67 -24.59
C PRO A 541 9.27 -27.62 -23.38
N GLN A 542 9.34 -27.10 -22.17
CA GLN A 542 9.18 -27.89 -20.94
C GLN A 542 7.75 -28.42 -20.79
N LEU A 543 6.76 -27.59 -21.11
CA LEU A 543 5.36 -27.99 -21.14
C LEU A 543 5.11 -29.13 -22.14
N THR A 544 5.65 -29.02 -23.35
CA THR A 544 5.51 -30.05 -24.39
C THR A 544 6.11 -31.38 -23.94
N ALA A 545 7.28 -31.35 -23.30
CA ALA A 545 7.92 -32.55 -22.79
C ALA A 545 7.11 -33.25 -21.67
N ALA A 546 6.47 -32.48 -20.80
CA ALA A 546 5.61 -33.01 -19.74
C ALA A 546 4.29 -33.59 -20.31
N LEU A 547 3.67 -32.92 -21.28
CA LEU A 547 2.46 -33.38 -21.95
C LEU A 547 2.65 -34.72 -22.65
N ALA A 548 3.77 -34.89 -23.37
CA ALA A 548 4.09 -36.18 -24.01
C ALA A 548 4.17 -37.34 -23.00
N MET A 549 4.64 -37.09 -21.79
CA MET A 549 4.67 -38.12 -20.73
C MET A 549 3.30 -38.40 -20.14
N PHE A 550 2.46 -37.38 -20.01
CA PHE A 550 1.10 -37.56 -19.52
C PHE A 550 0.28 -38.40 -20.51
N GLU A 551 0.46 -38.16 -21.82
CA GLU A 551 -0.12 -38.98 -22.87
C GLU A 551 0.36 -40.45 -22.80
N GLU A 552 1.67 -40.69 -22.63
CA GLU A 552 2.21 -42.05 -22.43
C GLU A 552 1.63 -42.75 -21.19
N MET A 553 1.32 -41.99 -20.14
CA MET A 553 0.79 -42.51 -18.88
C MET A 553 -0.73 -42.62 -18.85
N GLY A 554 -1.43 -42.14 -19.89
CA GLY A 554 -2.88 -42.08 -19.95
C GLY A 554 -3.49 -41.12 -18.92
N ILE A 555 -2.81 -40.01 -18.63
CA ILE A 555 -3.29 -38.94 -17.73
C ILE A 555 -3.77 -37.78 -18.59
N ASP A 556 -5.08 -37.56 -18.61
CA ASP A 556 -5.74 -36.50 -19.39
C ASP A 556 -6.57 -35.53 -18.53
N ASP A 557 -6.64 -35.78 -17.23
CA ASP A 557 -7.57 -35.15 -16.30
C ASP A 557 -6.88 -34.20 -15.29
N ILE A 558 -5.65 -33.74 -15.59
CA ILE A 558 -4.91 -32.75 -14.79
C ILE A 558 -4.54 -31.56 -15.67
N ALA A 559 -4.94 -30.36 -15.26
CA ALA A 559 -4.51 -29.14 -15.94
C ALA A 559 -3.02 -28.87 -15.71
N ILE A 560 -2.31 -28.51 -16.77
CA ILE A 560 -0.88 -28.23 -16.74
C ILE A 560 -0.56 -26.97 -17.56
N CYS A 561 0.28 -26.09 -17.00
CA CYS A 561 0.77 -24.91 -17.68
C CYS A 561 2.28 -24.71 -17.46
N GLY A 562 2.93 -24.09 -18.44
CA GLY A 562 4.34 -23.67 -18.35
C GLY A 562 4.44 -22.18 -18.03
N LEU A 563 5.28 -21.81 -17.08
CA LEU A 563 5.52 -20.43 -16.66
C LEU A 563 6.86 -19.93 -17.21
N ALA A 564 6.83 -18.91 -18.08
CA ALA A 564 8.05 -18.29 -18.61
C ALA A 564 8.54 -17.12 -17.73
N LYS A 565 9.87 -16.95 -17.68
CA LYS A 565 10.55 -16.03 -16.73
C LYS A 565 10.40 -14.53 -17.00
N ARG A 566 10.15 -14.09 -18.24
CA ARG A 566 10.22 -12.65 -18.57
C ARG A 566 8.98 -11.86 -18.12
N ASP A 567 7.79 -12.43 -18.26
CA ASP A 567 6.52 -11.71 -18.02
C ASP A 567 5.44 -12.57 -17.34
N GLU A 568 5.82 -13.71 -16.74
CA GLU A 568 4.89 -14.66 -16.10
C GLU A 568 3.77 -15.14 -17.02
N GLU A 569 4.12 -15.21 -18.30
CA GLU A 569 3.34 -15.79 -19.36
C GLU A 569 3.09 -17.28 -19.08
N LEU A 570 1.81 -17.65 -19.08
CA LEU A 570 1.34 -19.02 -18.87
C LEU A 570 1.07 -19.70 -20.21
N PHE A 571 1.91 -20.64 -20.59
CA PHE A 571 1.68 -21.49 -21.75
C PHE A 571 0.71 -22.61 -21.39
N VAL A 572 -0.31 -22.83 -22.21
CA VAL A 572 -1.37 -23.83 -22.01
C VAL A 572 -1.55 -24.70 -23.26
N PRO A 573 -1.98 -25.97 -23.13
CA PRO A 573 -2.02 -26.92 -24.24
C PRO A 573 -3.09 -26.60 -25.30
N TRP A 574 -4.19 -25.95 -24.94
CA TRP A 574 -5.30 -25.64 -25.86
C TRP A 574 -5.11 -24.34 -26.66
N GLN A 575 -4.07 -23.56 -26.37
CA GLN A 575 -3.81 -22.26 -27.00
C GLN A 575 -2.45 -22.25 -27.71
N ASP A 576 -2.48 -22.38 -29.04
CA ASP A 576 -1.27 -22.37 -29.86
C ASP A 576 -0.81 -20.99 -30.32
N THR A 577 -1.71 -19.99 -30.25
CA THR A 577 -1.49 -18.62 -30.74
C THR A 577 -0.61 -17.77 -29.83
N GLY A 578 -0.28 -18.23 -28.62
CA GLY A 578 0.54 -17.50 -27.64
C GLY A 578 0.20 -17.87 -26.20
N PRO A 579 0.88 -17.27 -25.21
CA PRO A 579 0.61 -17.51 -23.80
C PRO A 579 -0.68 -16.85 -23.30
N VAL A 580 -1.23 -17.37 -22.21
CA VAL A 580 -2.22 -16.70 -21.37
C VAL A 580 -1.49 -15.67 -20.52
N VAL A 581 -1.87 -14.40 -20.68
CA VAL A 581 -1.31 -13.28 -19.92
C VAL A 581 -2.31 -12.90 -18.83
N LEU A 582 -1.90 -13.04 -17.57
CA LEU A 582 -2.72 -12.58 -16.45
C LEU A 582 -2.61 -11.05 -16.33
N PRO A 583 -3.73 -10.34 -16.03
CA PRO A 583 -3.69 -8.89 -15.89
C PRO A 583 -2.70 -8.43 -14.83
N SER A 584 -1.90 -7.41 -15.13
CA SER A 584 -0.93 -6.86 -14.18
C SER A 584 -1.63 -6.38 -12.91
N GLY A 585 -1.10 -6.77 -11.75
CA GLY A 585 -1.71 -6.51 -10.44
C GLY A 585 -2.94 -7.38 -10.09
N SER A 586 -3.31 -8.37 -10.91
CA SER A 586 -4.38 -9.32 -10.56
C SER A 586 -4.00 -10.22 -9.38
N ALA A 587 -4.99 -10.69 -8.63
CA ALA A 587 -4.75 -11.60 -7.51
C ALA A 587 -4.17 -12.94 -8.00
N SER A 588 -4.59 -13.41 -9.18
CA SER A 588 -4.05 -14.61 -9.84
C SER A 588 -2.57 -14.48 -10.17
N LEU A 589 -2.13 -13.35 -10.73
CA LEU A 589 -0.72 -13.12 -11.09
C LEU A 589 0.17 -13.14 -9.84
N TYR A 590 -0.26 -12.51 -8.75
CA TYR A 590 0.47 -12.58 -7.47
C TYR A 590 0.57 -13.99 -6.92
N LEU A 591 -0.50 -14.79 -7.00
CA LEU A 591 -0.46 -16.18 -6.57
C LEU A 591 0.54 -17.00 -7.40
N VAL A 592 0.54 -16.83 -8.73
CA VAL A 592 1.51 -17.49 -9.63
C VAL A 592 2.95 -17.08 -9.31
N LYS A 593 3.21 -15.78 -9.09
CA LYS A 593 4.51 -15.28 -8.60
C LYS A 593 4.94 -15.99 -7.32
N GLN A 594 4.05 -16.04 -6.33
CA GLN A 594 4.33 -16.65 -5.04
C GLN A 594 4.65 -18.14 -5.16
N VAL A 595 3.92 -18.86 -6.02
CA VAL A 595 4.15 -20.27 -6.31
C VAL A 595 5.53 -20.49 -6.95
N ARG A 596 5.90 -19.69 -7.95
CA ARG A 596 7.23 -19.74 -8.61
C ARG A 596 8.35 -19.41 -7.64
N ASP A 597 8.24 -18.28 -6.95
CA ASP A 597 9.29 -17.78 -6.05
C ASP A 597 9.54 -18.77 -4.90
N GLU A 598 8.49 -19.43 -4.42
CA GLU A 598 8.59 -20.49 -3.42
C GLU A 598 9.29 -21.75 -3.99
N ALA A 599 9.01 -22.12 -5.25
CA ALA A 599 9.70 -23.21 -5.94
C ALA A 599 11.20 -22.91 -6.09
N HIS A 600 11.56 -21.71 -6.57
CA HIS A 600 12.94 -21.23 -6.66
C HIS A 600 13.63 -21.21 -5.30
N ARG A 601 12.98 -20.65 -4.27
CA ARG A 601 13.51 -20.60 -2.91
C ARG A 601 13.81 -22.00 -2.39
N PHE A 602 12.90 -22.96 -2.61
CA PHE A 602 13.07 -24.33 -2.16
C PHE A 602 14.21 -25.05 -2.87
N ALA A 603 14.39 -24.81 -4.18
CA ALA A 603 15.51 -25.30 -4.97
C ALA A 603 16.85 -24.71 -4.51
N ILE A 604 16.96 -23.38 -4.39
CA ILE A 604 18.18 -22.67 -3.97
C ILE A 604 18.64 -23.12 -2.59
N THR A 605 17.71 -23.26 -1.64
CA THR A 605 18.03 -23.72 -0.28
C THR A 605 18.70 -25.10 -0.31
N PHE A 606 18.21 -26.00 -1.16
CA PHE A 606 18.80 -27.32 -1.31
C PHE A 606 20.17 -27.30 -1.97
N HIS A 607 20.36 -26.44 -2.98
CA HIS A 607 21.67 -26.25 -3.60
C HIS A 607 22.71 -25.73 -2.61
N ARG A 608 22.31 -24.86 -1.68
CA ARG A 608 23.19 -24.38 -0.60
C ARG A 608 23.60 -25.51 0.33
N GLU A 609 22.66 -26.39 0.71
CA GLU A 609 22.94 -27.59 1.52
C GLU A 609 23.85 -28.60 0.79
N LEU A 610 23.60 -28.84 -0.50
CA LEU A 610 24.39 -29.76 -1.33
C LEU A 610 25.80 -29.22 -1.61
N ARG A 611 25.96 -27.93 -1.92
CA ARG A 611 27.28 -27.30 -2.06
C ARG A 611 28.06 -27.34 -0.75
N GLY A 612 27.39 -27.10 0.38
CA GLY A 612 27.98 -27.20 1.71
C GLY A 612 28.55 -28.59 1.99
N LYS A 613 27.83 -29.66 1.61
CA LYS A 613 28.25 -31.06 1.79
C LYS A 613 29.21 -31.58 0.71
N GLY A 614 29.07 -31.12 -0.54
CA GLY A 614 29.92 -31.50 -1.68
C GLY A 614 31.31 -30.86 -1.64
N MET A 615 31.41 -29.60 -1.21
CA MET A 615 32.72 -28.94 -1.00
C MET A 615 33.49 -29.53 0.18
N THR A 616 32.79 -29.91 1.27
CA THR A 616 33.43 -30.61 2.40
C THR A 616 33.86 -32.01 2.02
N ALA A 617 33.17 -32.67 1.09
CA ALA A 617 33.60 -33.94 0.52
C ALA A 617 34.93 -33.72 -0.23
N SER A 618 34.93 -32.93 -1.31
CA SER A 618 36.07 -32.76 -2.22
C SER A 618 37.37 -32.33 -1.54
N ILE A 619 37.36 -31.29 -0.69
CA ILE A 619 38.61 -30.69 -0.15
C ILE A 619 39.26 -31.59 0.90
N LEU A 620 38.45 -32.17 1.78
CA LEU A 620 38.96 -33.06 2.84
C LEU A 620 39.31 -34.46 2.31
N ASP A 621 38.84 -34.82 1.11
CA ASP A 621 39.22 -36.06 0.42
C ASP A 621 40.57 -35.94 -0.32
N GLU A 622 41.07 -34.71 -0.53
CA GLU A 622 42.41 -34.44 -1.09
C GLU A 622 43.54 -34.59 -0.04
N VAL A 623 43.20 -34.63 1.26
CA VAL A 623 44.18 -34.74 2.35
C VAL A 623 44.60 -36.20 2.55
N ALA A 624 45.86 -36.50 2.22
CA ALA A 624 46.43 -37.82 2.42
C ALA A 624 46.38 -38.24 3.90
N GLY A 625 45.81 -39.42 4.19
CA GLY A 625 45.68 -39.95 5.56
C GLY A 625 44.41 -39.50 6.32
N LEU A 626 43.53 -38.72 5.69
CA LEU A 626 42.26 -38.27 6.27
C LEU A 626 41.06 -39.14 5.81
N GLY A 627 40.88 -40.29 6.47
CA GLY A 627 39.74 -41.18 6.19
C GLY A 627 38.38 -40.66 6.71
N PRO A 628 37.26 -41.29 6.31
CA PRO A 628 35.89 -40.83 6.60
C PRO A 628 35.56 -40.72 8.09
N VAL A 629 36.18 -41.55 8.93
CA VAL A 629 36.00 -41.52 10.40
C VAL A 629 36.62 -40.26 11.02
N ARG A 630 37.86 -39.94 10.63
CA ARG A 630 38.59 -38.75 11.11
C ARG A 630 37.96 -37.46 10.60
N LYS A 631 37.50 -37.46 9.35
CA LYS A 631 36.75 -36.35 8.73
C LYS A 631 35.48 -35.99 9.51
N LYS A 632 34.68 -37.00 9.87
CA LYS A 632 33.46 -36.81 10.68
C LYS A 632 33.78 -36.29 12.08
N ALA A 633 34.85 -36.79 12.69
CA ALA A 633 35.29 -36.36 14.02
C ALA A 633 35.81 -34.91 14.04
N LEU A 634 36.56 -34.48 13.01
CA LEU A 634 36.99 -33.08 12.86
C LEU A 634 35.81 -32.13 12.69
N LEU A 635 34.85 -32.48 11.81
CA LEU A 635 33.65 -31.65 11.62
C LEU A 635 32.76 -31.58 12.86
N ALA A 636 32.73 -32.64 13.68
CA ALA A 636 32.03 -32.64 14.96
C ALA A 636 32.73 -31.73 16.00
N HIS A 637 34.07 -31.74 16.04
CA HIS A 637 34.86 -30.92 16.97
C HIS A 637 34.75 -29.42 16.64
N PHE A 638 34.95 -29.05 15.38
CA PHE A 638 34.93 -27.64 14.94
C PHE A 638 33.52 -27.12 14.60
N LYS A 639 32.50 -27.98 14.68
CA LYS A 639 31.06 -27.72 14.44
C LYS A 639 30.69 -27.33 13.00
N SER A 640 31.59 -26.68 12.25
CA SER A 640 31.39 -26.30 10.86
C SER A 640 32.70 -26.30 10.08
N PHE A 641 32.62 -26.48 8.76
CA PHE A 641 33.78 -26.38 7.87
C PHE A 641 34.39 -24.98 7.84
N LYS A 642 33.57 -23.94 8.02
CA LYS A 642 34.05 -22.55 8.11
C LYS A 642 35.01 -22.38 9.29
N ASN A 643 34.66 -22.93 10.46
CA ASN A 643 35.50 -22.86 11.65
C ASN A 643 36.78 -23.70 11.48
N LEU A 644 36.68 -24.86 10.84
CA LEU A 644 37.86 -25.69 10.54
C LEU A 644 38.84 -24.99 9.59
N LYS A 645 38.31 -24.20 8.65
CA LYS A 645 39.09 -23.42 7.68
C LYS A 645 39.88 -22.27 8.31
N GLU A 646 39.36 -21.71 9.40
CA GLU A 646 39.97 -20.60 10.15
C GLU A 646 40.83 -21.10 11.32
N ALA A 647 40.83 -22.41 11.59
CA ALA A 647 41.58 -23.01 12.70
C ALA A 647 43.08 -23.05 12.42
N THR A 648 43.86 -22.74 13.45
CA THR A 648 45.32 -22.80 13.43
C THR A 648 45.83 -24.23 13.57
N LEU A 649 47.09 -24.48 13.17
CA LEU A 649 47.72 -25.79 13.30
C LEU A 649 47.68 -26.31 14.75
N ASP A 650 47.92 -25.42 15.73
CA ASP A 650 47.90 -25.76 17.15
C ASP A 650 46.50 -26.16 17.63
N GLU A 651 45.44 -25.52 17.14
CA GLU A 651 44.05 -25.86 17.46
C GLU A 651 43.64 -27.22 16.85
N ILE A 652 44.11 -27.51 15.63
CA ILE A 652 43.87 -28.80 14.97
C ILE A 652 44.62 -29.93 15.68
N LYS A 653 45.88 -29.69 16.11
CA LYS A 653 46.67 -30.63 16.92
C LYS A 653 46.02 -30.84 18.31
N ALA A 654 45.50 -29.77 18.93
CA ALA A 654 44.83 -29.83 20.24
C ALA A 654 43.54 -30.67 20.21
N ALA A 655 42.87 -30.78 19.07
CA ALA A 655 41.70 -31.63 18.91
C ALA A 655 42.00 -33.13 19.07
N ARG A 656 43.27 -33.55 18.91
CA ARG A 656 43.76 -34.96 18.99
C ARG A 656 42.97 -35.95 18.12
N VAL A 657 42.35 -35.46 17.04
CA VAL A 657 41.53 -36.27 16.11
C VAL A 657 42.39 -36.91 15.01
N VAL A 658 43.50 -36.26 14.64
CA VAL A 658 44.38 -36.67 13.55
C VAL A 658 45.84 -36.72 14.03
N PRO A 659 46.70 -37.57 13.44
CA PRO A 659 48.15 -37.53 13.67
C PRO A 659 48.75 -36.20 13.25
N GLU A 660 49.91 -35.87 13.82
CA GLU A 660 50.57 -34.57 13.62
C GLU A 660 50.86 -34.27 12.15
N GLU A 661 51.37 -35.27 11.42
CA GLU A 661 51.65 -35.20 9.98
C GLU A 661 50.39 -34.92 9.14
N VAL A 662 49.23 -35.47 9.56
CA VAL A 662 47.95 -35.26 8.85
C VAL A 662 47.34 -33.90 9.18
N ALA A 663 47.62 -33.35 10.37
CA ALA A 663 47.21 -31.99 10.74
C ALA A 663 47.95 -30.94 9.91
N GLU A 664 49.25 -31.14 9.68
CA GLU A 664 50.09 -30.25 8.85
C GLU A 664 49.64 -30.26 7.39
N GLU A 665 49.39 -31.45 6.82
CA GLU A 665 48.86 -31.61 5.47
C GLU A 665 47.47 -30.97 5.32
N LEU A 666 46.59 -31.13 6.31
CA LEU A 666 45.26 -30.53 6.31
C LEU A 666 45.34 -28.99 6.28
N VAL A 667 46.24 -28.39 7.06
CA VAL A 667 46.43 -26.93 7.07
C VAL A 667 46.99 -26.45 5.74
N ALA A 668 47.94 -27.18 5.13
CA ALA A 668 48.50 -26.84 3.84
C ALA A 668 47.45 -26.85 2.72
N VAL A 669 46.61 -27.90 2.66
CA VAL A 669 45.52 -28.00 1.68
C VAL A 669 44.48 -26.88 1.88
N LEU A 670 44.13 -26.56 3.13
CA LEU A 670 43.22 -25.46 3.44
C LEU A 670 43.81 -24.09 3.06
N ALA A 671 45.11 -23.87 3.24
CA ALA A 671 45.79 -22.63 2.84
C ALA A 671 45.80 -22.43 1.32
N GLN A 672 46.18 -23.47 0.55
CA GLN A 672 46.15 -23.41 -0.92
C GLN A 672 44.74 -23.17 -1.47
N TYR A 673 43.73 -23.70 -0.79
CA TYR A 673 42.33 -23.45 -1.15
C TYR A 673 41.91 -21.99 -0.89
N ASN A 674 42.42 -21.37 0.17
CA ASN A 674 42.13 -19.97 0.52
C ASN A 674 42.73 -18.99 -0.48
N GLU A 675 43.96 -19.24 -0.91
CA GLU A 675 44.65 -18.45 -1.94
C GLU A 675 43.91 -18.50 -3.28
N ARG A 676 43.58 -19.71 -3.77
CA ARG A 676 42.82 -19.88 -5.03
C ARG A 676 41.44 -19.22 -5.02
N LYS A 677 40.81 -19.10 -3.84
CA LYS A 677 39.54 -18.39 -3.68
C LYS A 677 39.72 -16.88 -3.76
N HIS A 678 40.76 -16.33 -3.11
CA HIS A 678 41.07 -14.91 -3.16
C HIS A 678 41.40 -14.46 -4.58
N GLU A 679 42.25 -15.19 -5.30
CA GLU A 679 42.58 -14.89 -6.71
C GLU A 679 41.35 -14.88 -7.62
N ARG A 680 40.36 -15.73 -7.33
CA ARG A 680 39.13 -15.84 -8.10
C ARG A 680 38.12 -14.73 -7.76
N GLU A 681 38.10 -14.28 -6.51
CA GLU A 681 37.29 -13.14 -6.08
C GLU A 681 37.87 -11.81 -6.57
N GLU A 682 39.20 -11.70 -6.68
CA GLU A 682 39.88 -10.55 -7.32
C GLU A 682 39.61 -10.50 -8.82
N LYS A 683 39.74 -11.62 -9.56
CA LYS A 683 39.39 -11.67 -10.98
C LYS A 683 37.92 -11.31 -11.27
N LEU A 684 37.00 -11.76 -10.41
CA LEU A 684 35.58 -11.44 -10.57
C LEU A 684 35.29 -9.96 -10.26
N ALA A 685 36.06 -9.33 -9.36
CA ALA A 685 35.97 -7.90 -9.08
C ALA A 685 36.56 -7.05 -10.21
N GLU A 686 37.62 -7.52 -10.87
CA GLU A 686 38.19 -6.90 -12.08
C GLU A 686 37.28 -7.02 -13.31
N GLU A 687 36.51 -8.10 -13.44
CA GLU A 687 35.52 -8.27 -14.53
C GLU A 687 34.23 -7.46 -14.34
N ILE A 688 33.95 -7.01 -13.11
CA ILE A 688 32.77 -6.21 -12.74
C ILE A 688 33.09 -4.71 -12.70
N SER A 689 34.37 -4.34 -12.68
CA SER A 689 34.86 -2.96 -12.82
C SER A 689 35.12 -2.60 -14.28
#